data_AF-A0A6M1QY05-F1
#
_entry.id   AF-A0A6M1QY05-F1
#
_cell.length_a   1.000
_cell.length_b   1.000
_cell.length_c   1.000
_cell.angle_alpha   90.00
_cell.angle_beta   90.00
_cell.angle_gamma   90.00
#
_symmetry.space_group_name_H-M   'P 1'
#
loop_
_entity.id
_entity.type
_entity.pdbx_description
1 polymer ?
#
loop_
_entity_poly.entity_id
_entity_poly.type
_entity_poly.pdbx_seq_one_letter_code
_entity_poly.pdbx_strand_id
1 'polypeptide(L)'
;MAQGGDSATGSTDWERTKAYLQHDPTKWNSLSWITARSLIDSVNDILGRGTHRLVEKLRAHWTKPDVPLTIAAPEVSRFLVIGDTGEQDPSQYVVAPALARAAAARPDREQAGFVLVLSDVIYPSGNVNDYVDGFYKPYRSNRVPGLKAPADVRTEFALPEDVPVYAMPGNHDWYDGLYGFAHQFLFAADEPPTWPRELLAPSFDDRLGAWQLIRDRFGRIMWRTPSEPVGNALTSRWGEPAGGGPAPESQLQPAPYFVIETEHVDLVCIDTGIDGTIDERQFTWLRSLGGEKPKILMTGKPLFVNGERRKGEVSGRPDKTVYDVVAESEHGYVATVGGDTHNFQLYDPHSEGSSRDGLWHIVSGGGGAYTHATHPIRTAASDARTDLRFRPTRLFPASAESLAYFAQQLVPSIWRLLLTVLMFGGGVVLGRWLAGAGGAAVAAMVVLILLHQLPQRLGHSLFVRRLLLRLEALVMGVSATLFVQQYLPDAAEALLVLFGWSTLWICLNAWCVRWSRWWNPVESVPRWHHVAFACVLAALVALALVPWGVARLGSGEGRTASWWLFAAIGIYVVVGIVGWRTRIVTTVNGARAARWLKRSVVWAVLAQAAVVSGEMLRVLSGEGLTLLFFSGLLGLVPLAVIAVVILAVLLAPDLLTRPLGDEPVRRVQAWLRWRQVARPLVFLAGPVTLVVWWCLTDAVDSEWMRAAFALPALITVTAIGMFVIDWIRREHPRLYTPLVVLVILASGALLLGAAAPGLLDVPGFSELGGLADGLRTWWPAVAVAGALFTMVAVGAAALLAHLVFLGAHSLIADPGAWVSPRYRPGLSTPYDFISEADATAIIAAEQEQMGGQAAIVDGVSRRTRRRAQIAFPGLNPPFGPIQKFVSEIYSLDEPPFFKHFLEFETSPTEAVVKIHRVRGDQPVEIEEVARISLTSAAAARE
;
A
#
# COMPACT_ATOMS: atom_id res chain seq x y z
N MET A 1 -34.51 23.60 7.23
CA MET A 1 -34.29 23.18 8.63
C MET A 1 -35.14 21.94 8.88
N ALA A 2 -34.52 20.75 8.87
CA ALA A 2 -35.14 19.48 9.25
C ALA A 2 -34.00 18.58 9.76
N GLN A 3 -33.78 18.57 11.08
CA GLN A 3 -32.69 17.85 11.75
C GLN A 3 -33.21 17.00 12.94
N GLY A 4 -34.42 16.45 12.83
CA GLY A 4 -35.03 15.64 13.88
C GLY A 4 -34.72 14.15 13.73
N GLY A 5 -33.51 13.72 14.13
CA GLY A 5 -33.16 12.29 14.24
C GLY A 5 -31.66 12.01 14.11
N ASP A 6 -31.04 12.50 13.04
CA ASP A 6 -29.64 12.18 12.71
C ASP A 6 -28.59 12.99 13.50
N SER A 7 -29.02 14.05 14.20
CA SER A 7 -28.16 15.05 14.85
C SER A 7 -27.74 14.73 16.29
N ALA A 8 -28.10 13.55 16.84
CA ALA A 8 -27.89 13.25 18.26
C ALA A 8 -27.15 11.94 18.58
N THR A 9 -26.89 11.05 17.61
CA THR A 9 -26.54 9.64 17.92
C THR A 9 -25.09 9.24 17.66
N GLY A 10 -24.23 10.09 17.10
CA GLY A 10 -22.89 9.69 16.62
C GLY A 10 -22.09 8.85 17.62
N SER A 11 -21.91 9.34 18.85
CA SER A 11 -21.20 8.62 19.92
C SER A 11 -21.89 7.31 20.33
N THR A 12 -23.23 7.29 20.32
CA THR A 12 -24.03 6.11 20.65
C THR A 12 -23.95 5.03 19.56
N ASP A 13 -23.98 5.42 18.28
CA ASP A 13 -23.80 4.51 17.15
C ASP A 13 -22.40 3.87 17.19
N TRP A 14 -21.38 4.65 17.53
CA TRP A 14 -20.03 4.12 17.74
C TRP A 14 -19.94 3.15 18.92
N GLU A 15 -20.50 3.49 20.08
CA GLU A 15 -20.50 2.59 21.24
C GLU A 15 -21.18 1.24 20.93
N ARG A 16 -22.31 1.27 20.21
CA ARG A 16 -23.02 0.06 19.76
C ARG A 16 -22.23 -0.73 18.73
N THR A 17 -21.62 -0.05 17.76
CA THR A 17 -20.73 -0.66 16.76
C THR A 17 -19.56 -1.39 17.44
N LYS A 18 -18.93 -0.72 18.41
CA LYS A 18 -17.82 -1.28 19.17
C LYS A 18 -18.23 -2.49 20.00
N ALA A 19 -19.38 -2.42 20.68
CA ALA A 19 -19.93 -3.54 21.43
C ALA A 19 -20.24 -4.73 20.50
N TYR A 20 -20.82 -4.46 19.32
CA TYR A 20 -21.10 -5.49 18.33
C TYR A 20 -19.81 -6.21 17.89
N LEU A 21 -18.77 -5.48 17.49
CA LEU A 21 -17.49 -6.07 17.07
C LEU A 21 -16.74 -6.79 18.20
N GLN A 22 -16.99 -6.42 19.46
CA GLN A 22 -16.45 -7.14 20.62
C GLN A 22 -17.18 -8.48 20.88
N HIS A 23 -18.49 -8.52 20.65
CA HIS A 23 -19.30 -9.73 20.85
C HIS A 23 -19.20 -10.72 19.69
N ASP A 24 -19.10 -10.22 18.45
CA ASP A 24 -19.00 -11.02 17.24
C ASP A 24 -17.87 -10.50 16.31
N PRO A 25 -16.60 -10.76 16.64
CA PRO A 25 -15.47 -10.23 15.89
C PRO A 25 -15.44 -10.75 14.45
N THR A 26 -14.99 -9.90 13.53
CA THR A 26 -14.77 -10.26 12.13
C THR A 26 -13.43 -10.97 11.94
N LYS A 27 -13.25 -11.63 10.78
CA LYS A 27 -12.00 -12.28 10.36
C LYS A 27 -10.77 -11.37 10.49
N TRP A 28 -10.93 -10.08 10.18
CA TRP A 28 -9.83 -9.12 10.19
C TRP A 28 -9.79 -8.30 11.49
N ASN A 29 -10.94 -7.92 12.04
CA ASN A 29 -11.14 -7.06 13.22
C ASN A 29 -10.48 -5.68 13.12
N SER A 30 -9.18 -5.64 12.82
CA SER A 30 -8.35 -4.49 12.46
C SER A 30 -7.55 -4.88 11.21
N LEU A 31 -8.00 -4.45 10.03
CA LEU A 31 -7.32 -4.78 8.79
C LEU A 31 -6.05 -3.93 8.66
N SER A 32 -4.94 -4.58 8.31
CA SER A 32 -3.72 -3.87 7.95
C SER A 32 -3.19 -4.35 6.60
N TRP A 33 -3.09 -3.39 5.69
CA TRP A 33 -2.70 -3.57 4.28
C TRP A 33 -1.26 -4.01 4.09
N ILE A 34 -0.41 -3.85 5.10
CA ILE A 34 1.00 -4.23 5.08
C ILE A 34 1.28 -5.58 5.74
N THR A 35 0.25 -6.27 6.24
CA THR A 35 0.43 -7.61 6.83
C THR A 35 0.64 -8.66 5.74
N ALA A 36 1.44 -9.68 6.04
CA ALA A 36 1.67 -10.80 5.12
C ALA A 36 0.37 -11.45 4.65
N ARG A 37 -0.66 -11.51 5.51
CA ARG A 37 -1.95 -12.11 5.17
C ARG A 37 -2.67 -11.34 4.07
N SER A 38 -2.84 -10.03 4.25
CA SER A 38 -3.47 -9.16 3.24
C SER A 38 -2.67 -9.17 1.94
N LEU A 39 -1.34 -9.09 2.00
CA LEU A 39 -0.48 -9.12 0.81
C LEU A 39 -0.57 -10.44 0.02
N ILE A 40 -0.65 -11.57 0.72
CA ILE A 40 -0.83 -12.90 0.09
C ILE A 40 -2.22 -13.00 -0.53
N ASP A 41 -3.25 -12.55 0.18
CA ASP A 41 -4.63 -12.60 -0.31
C ASP A 41 -4.81 -11.70 -1.54
N SER A 42 -4.09 -10.58 -1.62
CA SER A 42 -4.10 -9.65 -2.75
C SER A 42 -3.02 -9.92 -3.82
N VAL A 43 -2.31 -11.05 -3.78
CA VAL A 43 -1.16 -11.32 -4.69
C VAL A 43 -1.54 -11.23 -6.17
N ASN A 44 -2.80 -11.55 -6.49
CA ASN A 44 -3.32 -11.50 -7.85
C ASN A 44 -3.43 -10.06 -8.42
N ASP A 45 -3.34 -9.01 -7.60
CA ASP A 45 -3.14 -7.62 -8.09
C ASP A 45 -1.88 -7.54 -8.97
N ILE A 46 -0.76 -8.02 -8.41
CA ILE A 46 0.55 -7.96 -9.06
C ILE A 46 0.58 -8.89 -10.26
N LEU A 47 0.02 -10.10 -10.10
CA LEU A 47 0.00 -11.11 -11.16
C LEU A 47 -0.91 -10.69 -12.33
N GLY A 48 -2.08 -10.10 -12.05
CA GLY A 48 -3.09 -9.68 -13.02
C GLY A 48 -2.59 -8.64 -14.01
N ARG A 49 -1.83 -7.66 -13.53
CA ARG A 49 -1.18 -6.64 -14.38
C ARG A 49 -0.14 -7.24 -15.35
N GLY A 50 0.29 -8.49 -15.11
CA GLY A 50 1.22 -9.23 -15.96
C GLY A 50 0.57 -10.27 -16.87
N THR A 51 -0.69 -10.65 -16.62
CA THR A 51 -1.40 -11.66 -17.41
C THR A 51 -2.08 -11.05 -18.64
N HIS A 52 -1.80 -11.59 -19.81
CA HIS A 52 -2.38 -11.11 -21.05
C HIS A 52 -3.84 -11.56 -21.17
N ARG A 53 -4.77 -10.59 -21.21
CA ARG A 53 -6.22 -10.76 -21.45
C ARG A 53 -6.95 -11.71 -20.48
N LEU A 54 -6.37 -12.08 -19.34
CA LEU A 54 -7.03 -12.98 -18.40
C LEU A 54 -8.29 -12.35 -17.79
N VAL A 55 -8.16 -11.11 -17.29
CA VAL A 55 -9.29 -10.33 -16.75
C VAL A 55 -10.38 -10.13 -17.79
N GLU A 56 -10.02 -9.77 -19.02
CA GLU A 56 -10.95 -9.65 -20.16
C GLU A 56 -11.72 -10.95 -20.42
N LYS A 57 -11.04 -12.10 -20.47
CA LYS A 57 -11.69 -13.41 -20.67
C LYS A 57 -12.63 -13.78 -19.52
N LEU A 58 -12.21 -13.53 -18.28
CA LEU A 58 -13.04 -13.77 -17.10
C LEU A 58 -14.26 -12.85 -17.11
N ARG A 59 -14.10 -11.57 -17.45
CA ARG A 59 -15.22 -10.62 -17.55
C ARG A 59 -16.22 -11.08 -18.61
N ALA A 60 -15.74 -11.51 -19.78
CA ALA A 60 -16.59 -12.06 -20.83
C ALA A 60 -17.33 -13.33 -20.39
N HIS A 61 -16.73 -14.16 -19.53
CA HIS A 61 -17.38 -15.34 -18.95
C HIS A 61 -18.48 -14.95 -17.95
N TRP A 62 -18.25 -13.94 -17.11
CA TRP A 62 -19.23 -13.44 -16.15
C TRP A 62 -20.35 -12.60 -16.78
N THR A 63 -20.18 -12.12 -18.01
CA THR A 63 -21.21 -11.38 -18.76
C THR A 63 -21.91 -12.26 -19.81
N LYS A 64 -23.08 -12.79 -19.44
CA LYS A 64 -23.94 -13.60 -20.33
C LYS A 64 -24.41 -12.74 -21.52
N PRO A 65 -24.18 -13.17 -22.78
CA PRO A 65 -24.51 -12.37 -23.97
C PRO A 65 -26.02 -12.17 -24.20
N ASP A 66 -26.83 -13.10 -23.73
CA ASP A 66 -28.27 -13.14 -24.04
C ASP A 66 -29.13 -12.44 -22.96
N VAL A 67 -28.49 -11.91 -21.92
CA VAL A 67 -29.16 -11.21 -20.81
C VAL A 67 -29.07 -9.70 -21.04
N PRO A 68 -30.20 -8.96 -21.07
CA PRO A 68 -30.18 -7.51 -21.15
C PRO A 68 -29.35 -6.91 -20.01
N LEU A 69 -28.45 -5.99 -20.34
CA LEU A 69 -27.58 -5.31 -19.37
C LEU A 69 -28.28 -4.12 -18.70
N THR A 70 -29.60 -4.19 -18.54
CA THR A 70 -30.44 -3.10 -18.04
C THR A 70 -31.27 -3.57 -16.85
N ILE A 71 -31.26 -2.77 -15.79
CA ILE A 71 -32.13 -2.90 -14.62
C ILE A 71 -33.17 -1.78 -14.71
N ALA A 72 -34.43 -2.14 -14.93
CA ALA A 72 -35.52 -1.17 -15.00
C ALA A 72 -35.96 -0.75 -13.59
N ALA A 73 -35.89 0.55 -13.30
CA ALA A 73 -36.33 1.15 -12.04
C ALA A 73 -37.11 2.46 -12.29
N PRO A 74 -38.18 2.43 -13.12
CA PRO A 74 -38.77 3.63 -13.73
C PRO A 74 -39.46 4.59 -12.76
N GLU A 75 -39.75 4.19 -11.53
CA GLU A 75 -40.37 5.01 -10.47
C GLU A 75 -39.37 5.46 -9.40
N VAL A 76 -38.07 5.17 -9.59
CA VAL A 76 -37.05 5.53 -8.62
C VAL A 76 -36.52 6.92 -8.94
N SER A 77 -36.85 7.88 -8.09
CA SER A 77 -36.30 9.23 -8.10
C SER A 77 -35.26 9.46 -6.99
N ARG A 78 -35.14 8.52 -6.02
CA ARG A 78 -34.24 8.62 -4.87
C ARG A 78 -33.42 7.34 -4.65
N PHE A 79 -32.10 7.46 -4.53
CA PHE A 79 -31.20 6.33 -4.30
C PHE A 79 -29.93 6.72 -3.54
N LEU A 80 -29.25 5.73 -2.95
CA LEU A 80 -28.01 5.92 -2.19
C LEU A 80 -26.82 5.30 -2.92
N VAL A 81 -25.63 5.91 -2.79
CA VAL A 81 -24.38 5.42 -3.37
C VAL A 81 -23.30 5.40 -2.29
N ILE A 82 -22.61 4.27 -2.12
CA ILE A 82 -21.55 4.10 -1.13
C ILE A 82 -20.35 3.37 -1.76
N GLY A 83 -19.15 3.93 -1.71
CA GLY A 83 -17.96 3.30 -2.33
C GLY A 83 -16.99 2.68 -1.34
N ASP A 84 -16.25 1.67 -1.78
CA ASP A 84 -15.07 1.11 -1.09
C ASP A 84 -15.36 0.73 0.38
N THR A 85 -16.33 -0.17 0.56
CA THR A 85 -16.93 -0.44 1.87
C THR A 85 -16.21 -1.51 2.70
N GLY A 86 -15.74 -2.60 2.09
CA GLY A 86 -15.61 -3.86 2.83
C GLY A 86 -14.31 -4.12 3.59
N GLU A 87 -13.86 -3.16 4.42
CA GLU A 87 -12.62 -3.32 5.21
C GLU A 87 -12.76 -4.33 6.36
N GLN A 88 -14.00 -4.69 6.72
CA GLN A 88 -14.35 -5.64 7.79
C GLN A 88 -13.90 -5.19 9.18
N ASP A 89 -13.70 -3.90 9.38
CA ASP A 89 -13.20 -3.31 10.61
C ASP A 89 -14.16 -2.21 11.12
N PRO A 90 -13.88 -1.59 12.29
CA PRO A 90 -14.68 -0.50 12.84
C PRO A 90 -15.00 0.64 11.87
N SER A 91 -14.08 0.92 10.96
CA SER A 91 -14.17 2.06 10.06
C SER A 91 -15.18 1.84 8.93
N GLN A 92 -15.49 0.59 8.60
CA GLN A 92 -16.66 0.20 7.81
C GLN A 92 -17.94 0.19 8.66
N TYR A 93 -17.92 -0.51 9.80
CA TYR A 93 -19.15 -0.82 10.54
C TYR A 93 -19.81 0.43 11.14
N VAL A 94 -19.05 1.50 11.40
CA VAL A 94 -19.59 2.77 11.90
C VAL A 94 -20.53 3.44 10.88
N VAL A 95 -20.43 3.10 9.60
CA VAL A 95 -21.27 3.67 8.52
C VAL A 95 -22.63 2.96 8.41
N ALA A 96 -22.69 1.68 8.78
CA ALA A 96 -23.89 0.85 8.67
C ALA A 96 -25.16 1.48 9.26
N PRO A 97 -25.20 1.95 10.53
CA PRO A 97 -26.42 2.51 11.11
C PRO A 97 -26.88 3.79 10.39
N ALA A 98 -25.94 4.65 9.97
CA ALA A 98 -26.26 5.87 9.24
C ALA A 98 -26.85 5.54 7.85
N LEU A 99 -26.27 4.57 7.15
CA LEU A 99 -26.76 4.12 5.85
C LEU A 99 -28.14 3.47 5.96
N ALA A 100 -28.36 2.60 6.95
CA ALA A 100 -29.65 1.95 7.20
C ALA A 100 -30.76 2.97 7.48
N ARG A 101 -30.50 3.97 8.32
CA ARG A 101 -31.44 5.05 8.60
C ARG A 101 -31.73 5.93 7.38
N ALA A 102 -30.72 6.19 6.53
CA ALA A 102 -30.91 6.93 5.29
C ALA A 102 -31.70 6.13 4.25
N ALA A 103 -31.60 4.80 4.24
CA ALA A 103 -32.33 3.94 3.31
C ALA A 103 -33.80 3.77 3.69
N ALA A 104 -34.13 3.67 4.98
CA ALA A 104 -35.48 3.46 5.50
C ALA A 104 -36.45 4.62 5.23
N ALA A 105 -37.74 4.30 5.11
CA ALA A 105 -38.83 5.28 5.09
C ALA A 105 -38.95 6.00 6.44
N ARG A 106 -39.28 7.30 6.40
CA ARG A 106 -39.59 8.15 7.56
C ARG A 106 -40.87 8.95 7.29
N PRO A 107 -41.53 9.51 8.33
CA PRO A 107 -42.74 10.31 8.13
C PRO A 107 -42.58 11.50 7.17
N ASP A 108 -41.37 12.01 7.04
CA ASP A 108 -40.98 13.14 6.19
C ASP A 108 -40.31 12.72 4.88
N ARG A 109 -40.13 11.42 4.63
CA ARG A 109 -39.24 10.95 3.55
C ARG A 109 -39.50 9.51 3.12
N GLU A 110 -39.64 9.31 1.82
CA GLU A 110 -39.82 7.99 1.24
C GLU A 110 -38.56 7.12 1.33
N GLN A 111 -38.76 5.81 1.30
CA GLN A 111 -37.68 4.82 1.28
C GLN A 111 -36.77 5.03 0.05
N ALA A 112 -35.49 4.69 0.17
CA ALA A 112 -34.59 4.70 -0.99
C ALA A 112 -34.98 3.57 -1.95
N GLY A 113 -34.97 3.83 -3.26
CA GLY A 113 -35.31 2.81 -4.26
C GLY A 113 -34.25 1.71 -4.37
N PHE A 114 -32.98 2.01 -4.09
CA PHE A 114 -31.88 1.05 -3.99
C PHE A 114 -30.66 1.69 -3.32
N VAL A 115 -29.69 0.83 -2.96
CA VAL A 115 -28.32 1.22 -2.63
C VAL A 115 -27.38 0.69 -3.71
N LEU A 116 -26.49 1.54 -4.24
CA LEU A 116 -25.45 1.16 -5.17
C LEU A 116 -24.08 1.19 -4.48
N VAL A 117 -23.39 0.05 -4.43
CA VAL A 117 -21.99 -0.03 -3.98
C VAL A 117 -21.05 0.31 -5.13
N LEU A 118 -20.30 1.40 -4.97
CA LEU A 118 -19.40 1.97 -5.97
C LEU A 118 -17.97 1.47 -5.77
N SER A 119 -17.57 0.42 -6.49
CA SER A 119 -16.25 -0.21 -6.40
C SER A 119 -15.99 -0.96 -5.09
N ASP A 120 -15.00 -1.85 -5.13
CA ASP A 120 -14.37 -2.56 -4.01
C ASP A 120 -15.37 -2.94 -2.91
N VAL A 121 -16.26 -3.87 -3.25
CA VAL A 121 -17.34 -4.30 -2.35
C VAL A 121 -16.75 -4.92 -1.08
N ILE A 122 -15.74 -5.78 -1.23
CA ILE A 122 -15.04 -6.38 -0.10
C ILE A 122 -13.51 -6.39 -0.23
N TYR A 123 -12.85 -6.14 0.89
CA TYR A 123 -11.40 -6.24 1.04
C TYR A 123 -10.99 -7.51 1.79
N PRO A 124 -9.73 -7.98 1.63
CA PRO A 124 -8.70 -7.42 0.76
C PRO A 124 -8.70 -7.97 -0.68
N SER A 125 -9.51 -8.99 -0.99
CA SER A 125 -9.32 -9.80 -2.20
C SER A 125 -10.58 -10.34 -2.91
N GLY A 126 -11.79 -9.89 -2.57
CA GLY A 126 -13.00 -10.41 -3.24
C GLY A 126 -13.34 -11.87 -2.90
N ASN A 127 -12.80 -12.40 -1.79
CA ASN A 127 -12.98 -13.80 -1.42
C ASN A 127 -14.45 -14.08 -1.04
N VAL A 128 -15.04 -15.14 -1.62
CA VAL A 128 -16.44 -15.49 -1.40
C VAL A 128 -16.80 -15.65 0.08
N ASN A 129 -15.88 -16.15 0.91
CA ASN A 129 -16.13 -16.37 2.33
C ASN A 129 -16.05 -15.09 3.17
N ASP A 130 -15.45 -14.04 2.64
CA ASP A 130 -15.29 -12.76 3.33
C ASP A 130 -16.54 -11.86 3.18
N TYR A 131 -17.48 -12.20 2.29
CA TYR A 131 -18.77 -11.49 2.17
C TYR A 131 -19.60 -11.53 3.46
N VAL A 132 -19.49 -12.58 4.27
CA VAL A 132 -20.22 -12.67 5.54
C VAL A 132 -19.86 -11.49 6.44
N ASP A 133 -18.56 -11.26 6.65
CA ASP A 133 -18.07 -10.20 7.53
C ASP A 133 -18.02 -8.83 6.84
N GLY A 134 -17.80 -8.79 5.52
CA GLY A 134 -17.61 -7.56 4.75
C GLY A 134 -18.85 -6.98 4.10
N PHE A 135 -19.95 -7.74 4.01
CA PHE A 135 -21.19 -7.29 3.37
C PHE A 135 -22.43 -7.60 4.23
N TYR A 136 -22.60 -8.86 4.64
CA TYR A 136 -23.81 -9.27 5.34
C TYR A 136 -23.89 -8.74 6.78
N LYS A 137 -22.87 -8.99 7.60
CA LYS A 137 -22.84 -8.48 8.98
C LYS A 137 -23.03 -6.97 9.12
N PRO A 138 -22.45 -6.11 8.25
CA PRO A 138 -22.67 -4.67 8.35
C PRO A 138 -23.99 -4.21 7.71
N TYR A 139 -24.42 -4.75 6.57
CA TYR A 139 -25.55 -4.18 5.81
C TYR A 139 -26.81 -5.03 5.77
N ARG A 140 -26.72 -6.32 6.11
CA ARG A 140 -27.81 -7.31 6.13
C ARG A 140 -27.73 -8.19 7.38
N SER A 141 -27.47 -7.57 8.54
CA SER A 141 -27.24 -8.27 9.80
C SER A 141 -28.45 -9.14 10.22
N ASN A 142 -29.64 -8.75 9.78
CA ASN A 142 -30.89 -9.48 9.89
C ASN A 142 -30.89 -10.86 9.19
N ARG A 143 -30.00 -11.07 8.20
CA ARG A 143 -29.90 -12.31 7.41
C ARG A 143 -28.79 -13.26 7.87
N VAL A 144 -27.98 -12.89 8.86
CA VAL A 144 -26.85 -13.71 9.31
C VAL A 144 -27.30 -14.72 10.38
N PRO A 145 -27.30 -16.04 10.09
CA PRO A 145 -27.70 -17.03 11.09
C PRO A 145 -26.71 -17.09 12.24
N GLY A 146 -27.22 -17.18 13.48
CA GLY A 146 -26.38 -17.31 14.68
C GLY A 146 -25.58 -16.05 15.04
N LEU A 147 -25.89 -14.90 14.44
CA LEU A 147 -25.17 -13.64 14.68
C LEU A 147 -25.13 -13.25 16.16
N LYS A 148 -23.95 -13.04 16.76
CA LYS A 148 -23.87 -12.68 18.19
C LYS A 148 -23.95 -11.17 18.43
N ALA A 149 -24.89 -10.50 17.76
CA ALA A 149 -25.15 -9.07 17.90
C ALA A 149 -26.32 -8.79 18.87
N PRO A 150 -26.29 -7.66 19.59
CA PRO A 150 -27.46 -7.11 20.29
C PRO A 150 -28.70 -7.01 19.37
N ALA A 151 -29.90 -7.23 19.92
CA ALA A 151 -31.13 -7.33 19.12
C ALA A 151 -31.45 -6.06 18.33
N ASP A 152 -31.19 -4.91 18.95
CA ASP A 152 -31.31 -3.57 18.38
C ASP A 152 -30.33 -3.33 17.21
N VAL A 153 -29.11 -3.86 17.28
CA VAL A 153 -28.14 -3.82 16.18
C VAL A 153 -28.62 -4.64 14.97
N ARG A 154 -29.26 -5.79 15.20
CA ARG A 154 -29.81 -6.61 14.12
C ARG A 154 -30.91 -5.92 13.32
N THR A 155 -31.62 -4.98 13.94
CA THR A 155 -32.69 -4.22 13.30
C THR A 155 -32.23 -2.87 12.77
N GLU A 156 -31.39 -2.14 13.51
CA GLU A 156 -31.04 -0.75 13.17
C GLU A 156 -29.81 -0.61 12.27
N PHE A 157 -28.98 -1.66 12.14
CA PHE A 157 -27.81 -1.63 11.26
C PHE A 157 -28.10 -2.30 9.92
N ALA A 158 -29.21 -3.05 9.80
CA ALA A 158 -29.60 -3.71 8.57
C ALA A 158 -30.33 -2.74 7.63
N LEU A 159 -29.97 -2.78 6.35
CA LEU A 159 -30.77 -2.16 5.29
C LEU A 159 -32.16 -2.83 5.24
N PRO A 160 -33.24 -2.07 4.94
CA PRO A 160 -34.56 -2.66 4.75
C PRO A 160 -34.53 -3.80 3.71
N GLU A 161 -35.20 -4.91 4.00
CA GLU A 161 -35.20 -6.14 3.17
C GLU A 161 -35.55 -5.87 1.71
N ASP A 162 -36.50 -4.98 1.49
CA ASP A 162 -37.07 -4.60 0.20
C ASP A 162 -36.27 -3.53 -0.55
N VAL A 163 -35.21 -2.96 0.05
CA VAL A 163 -34.27 -2.06 -0.65
C VAL A 163 -33.18 -2.91 -1.29
N PRO A 164 -33.14 -3.06 -2.63
CA PRO A 164 -32.10 -3.84 -3.29
C PRO A 164 -30.73 -3.18 -3.17
N VAL A 165 -29.68 -4.01 -3.18
CA VAL A 165 -28.28 -3.56 -3.19
C VAL A 165 -27.63 -4.04 -4.47
N TYR A 166 -27.32 -3.09 -5.35
CA TYR A 166 -26.52 -3.34 -6.55
C TYR A 166 -25.07 -2.99 -6.28
N ALA A 167 -24.15 -3.56 -7.06
CA ALA A 167 -22.74 -3.25 -6.90
C ALA A 167 -22.02 -3.21 -8.24
N MET A 168 -20.94 -2.47 -8.29
CA MET A 168 -19.94 -2.60 -9.34
C MET A 168 -18.61 -3.06 -8.74
N PRO A 169 -17.89 -3.97 -9.41
CA PRO A 169 -16.65 -4.46 -8.86
C PRO A 169 -15.53 -3.45 -9.02
N GLY A 170 -14.69 -3.36 -7.99
CA GLY A 170 -13.39 -2.70 -8.06
C GLY A 170 -12.25 -3.69 -8.25
N ASN A 171 -11.01 -3.20 -8.22
CA ASN A 171 -9.85 -4.06 -8.41
C ASN A 171 -9.73 -5.13 -7.32
N HIS A 172 -10.17 -4.87 -6.08
CA HIS A 172 -10.08 -5.85 -5.00
C HIS A 172 -11.03 -7.03 -5.19
N ASP A 173 -12.20 -6.83 -5.78
CA ASP A 173 -13.13 -7.91 -6.13
C ASP A 173 -12.54 -8.85 -7.20
N TRP A 174 -11.66 -8.31 -8.04
CA TRP A 174 -10.99 -9.04 -9.12
C TRP A 174 -9.79 -9.90 -8.68
N TYR A 175 -9.28 -9.73 -7.45
CA TYR A 175 -8.14 -10.52 -6.99
C TYR A 175 -8.48 -12.01 -6.86
N ASP A 176 -9.75 -12.39 -6.65
CA ASP A 176 -10.23 -13.77 -6.80
C ASP A 176 -10.94 -14.02 -8.15
N GLY A 177 -10.52 -13.32 -9.20
CA GLY A 177 -11.06 -13.50 -10.55
C GLY A 177 -12.56 -13.17 -10.68
N LEU A 178 -13.05 -12.29 -9.80
CA LEU A 178 -14.46 -11.89 -9.67
C LEU A 178 -15.39 -13.02 -9.18
N TYR A 179 -14.86 -14.15 -8.69
CA TYR A 179 -15.67 -15.29 -8.30
C TYR A 179 -16.63 -15.00 -7.14
N GLY A 180 -16.16 -14.35 -6.07
CA GLY A 180 -17.00 -13.99 -4.93
C GLY A 180 -18.11 -13.00 -5.31
N PHE A 181 -17.76 -12.00 -6.12
CA PHE A 181 -18.72 -11.03 -6.65
C PHE A 181 -19.77 -11.70 -7.55
N ALA A 182 -19.34 -12.56 -8.48
CA ALA A 182 -20.24 -13.32 -9.35
C ALA A 182 -21.19 -14.18 -8.52
N HIS A 183 -20.64 -14.90 -7.54
CA HIS A 183 -21.40 -15.70 -6.61
C HIS A 183 -22.37 -14.84 -5.80
N GLN A 184 -22.11 -13.57 -5.54
CA GLN A 184 -23.01 -12.71 -4.75
C GLN A 184 -24.11 -12.07 -5.59
N PHE A 185 -23.74 -11.44 -6.71
CA PHE A 185 -24.61 -10.50 -7.43
C PHE A 185 -25.12 -11.02 -8.78
N LEU A 186 -24.41 -11.94 -9.44
CA LEU A 186 -24.65 -12.24 -10.87
C LEU A 186 -25.45 -13.52 -11.12
N PHE A 187 -25.53 -14.40 -10.15
CA PHE A 187 -26.23 -15.68 -10.28
C PHE A 187 -27.44 -15.71 -9.36
N ALA A 188 -28.41 -16.58 -9.60
CA ALA A 188 -29.43 -16.84 -8.60
C ALA A 188 -28.81 -17.58 -7.41
N ALA A 189 -29.56 -17.73 -6.32
CA ALA A 189 -29.19 -18.66 -5.27
C ALA A 189 -29.12 -20.07 -5.87
N ASP A 190 -30.23 -20.69 -6.22
CA ASP A 190 -30.33 -22.07 -6.72
C ASP A 190 -29.39 -22.50 -7.88
N GLU A 191 -28.77 -21.56 -8.60
CA GLU A 191 -27.76 -21.82 -9.64
C GLU A 191 -26.40 -21.15 -9.35
N PRO A 192 -25.61 -21.62 -8.36
CA PRO A 192 -24.31 -21.01 -8.03
C PRO A 192 -23.30 -21.15 -9.18
N PRO A 193 -22.43 -20.15 -9.41
CA PRO A 193 -21.41 -20.22 -10.43
C PRO A 193 -20.30 -21.20 -10.07
N THR A 194 -19.74 -21.85 -11.09
CA THR A 194 -18.51 -22.64 -11.01
C THR A 194 -17.31 -21.83 -11.50
N TRP A 195 -16.17 -21.95 -10.83
CA TRP A 195 -14.94 -21.29 -11.26
C TRP A 195 -14.42 -21.84 -12.62
N PRO A 196 -14.24 -21.01 -13.67
CA PRO A 196 -13.81 -21.43 -15.01
C PRO A 196 -12.30 -21.70 -15.08
N ARG A 197 -11.87 -22.85 -14.57
CA ARG A 197 -10.44 -23.24 -14.43
C ARG A 197 -9.67 -23.22 -15.75
N GLU A 198 -10.35 -23.50 -16.85
CA GLU A 198 -9.79 -23.53 -18.20
C GLU A 198 -9.26 -22.18 -18.68
N LEU A 199 -9.82 -21.06 -18.21
CA LEU A 199 -9.40 -19.71 -18.62
C LEU A 199 -8.02 -19.31 -18.06
N LEU A 200 -7.53 -20.03 -17.05
CA LEU A 200 -6.17 -19.86 -16.55
C LEU A 200 -5.12 -20.28 -17.57
N ALA A 201 -5.44 -21.18 -18.51
CA ALA A 201 -4.52 -21.53 -19.58
C ALA A 201 -4.23 -20.33 -20.50
N PRO A 202 -2.96 -20.16 -20.91
CA PRO A 202 -2.56 -19.04 -21.74
C PRO A 202 -3.16 -19.05 -23.13
N SER A 203 -3.11 -17.88 -23.77
CA SER A 203 -3.13 -17.87 -25.23
C SER A 203 -1.84 -18.51 -25.74
N PHE A 204 -1.98 -19.44 -26.68
CA PHE A 204 -0.86 -20.07 -27.38
C PHE A 204 -0.49 -19.32 -28.69
N ASP A 205 -0.96 -18.09 -28.87
CA ASP A 205 -0.59 -17.23 -29.99
C ASP A 205 0.85 -16.71 -29.82
N ASP A 206 1.68 -16.88 -30.85
CA ASP A 206 3.13 -16.60 -30.86
C ASP A 206 3.47 -15.09 -30.97
N ARG A 207 2.47 -14.21 -30.93
CA ARG A 207 2.64 -12.76 -31.15
C ARG A 207 3.10 -11.96 -29.92
N LEU A 208 3.24 -12.58 -28.75
CA LEU A 208 3.69 -11.89 -27.54
C LEU A 208 5.22 -11.69 -27.53
N GLY A 209 5.67 -10.49 -27.15
CA GLY A 209 7.09 -10.24 -26.92
C GLY A 209 7.63 -11.10 -25.75
N ALA A 210 8.92 -11.47 -25.79
CA ALA A 210 9.53 -12.39 -24.82
C ALA A 210 9.26 -12.02 -23.34
N TRP A 211 9.35 -10.74 -22.99
CA TRP A 211 9.09 -10.28 -21.62
C TRP A 211 7.61 -10.39 -21.22
N GLN A 212 6.67 -10.10 -22.14
CA GLN A 212 5.24 -10.25 -21.90
C GLN A 212 4.85 -11.73 -21.76
N LEU A 213 5.46 -12.60 -22.57
CA LEU A 213 5.28 -14.04 -22.49
C LEU A 213 5.66 -14.56 -21.09
N ILE A 214 6.87 -14.22 -20.61
CA ILE A 214 7.35 -14.66 -19.29
C ILE A 214 6.42 -14.18 -18.18
N ARG A 215 6.01 -12.91 -18.22
CA ARG A 215 5.07 -12.34 -17.24
C ARG A 215 3.70 -13.01 -17.27
N ASP A 216 3.18 -13.31 -18.45
CA ASP A 216 1.90 -14.00 -18.61
C ASP A 216 1.96 -15.43 -18.06
N ARG A 217 3.01 -16.20 -18.38
CA ARG A 217 3.18 -17.57 -17.85
C ARG A 217 3.37 -17.59 -16.34
N PHE A 218 4.20 -16.69 -15.81
CA PHE A 218 4.36 -16.53 -14.37
C PHE A 218 3.02 -16.21 -13.71
N GLY A 219 2.29 -15.21 -14.23
CA GLY A 219 0.98 -14.82 -13.71
C GLY A 219 -0.02 -15.97 -13.71
N ARG A 220 -0.11 -16.75 -14.80
CA ARG A 220 -1.05 -17.89 -14.90
C ARG A 220 -0.69 -19.06 -14.00
N ILE A 221 0.59 -19.39 -13.88
CA ILE A 221 1.06 -20.48 -13.01
C ILE A 221 0.83 -20.10 -11.54
N MET A 222 1.17 -18.86 -11.18
CA MET A 222 1.13 -18.40 -9.79
C MET A 222 -0.24 -17.84 -9.36
N TRP A 223 -1.17 -17.63 -10.31
CA TRP A 223 -2.52 -17.13 -10.03
C TRP A 223 -3.17 -17.90 -8.88
N ARG A 224 -3.58 -17.18 -7.83
CA ARG A 224 -4.34 -17.76 -6.72
C ARG A 224 -5.72 -18.16 -7.22
N THR A 225 -6.05 -19.43 -7.08
CA THR A 225 -7.39 -19.93 -7.39
C THR A 225 -8.36 -19.50 -6.29
N PRO A 226 -9.58 -19.03 -6.62
CA PRO A 226 -10.57 -18.63 -5.62
C PRO A 226 -10.92 -19.76 -4.66
N SER A 227 -11.28 -19.39 -3.43
CA SER A 227 -11.77 -20.35 -2.44
C SER A 227 -13.17 -20.84 -2.79
N GLU A 228 -13.49 -22.06 -2.41
CA GLU A 228 -14.87 -22.56 -2.45
C GLU A 228 -15.67 -21.97 -1.26
N PRO A 229 -16.97 -21.69 -1.44
CA PRO A 229 -17.81 -21.18 -0.36
C PRO A 229 -18.00 -22.23 0.73
N VAL A 230 -17.85 -21.84 2.00
CA VAL A 230 -17.98 -22.72 3.17
C VAL A 230 -18.84 -22.10 4.28
N GLY A 231 -19.51 -22.96 5.07
CA GLY A 231 -20.24 -22.56 6.28
C GLY A 231 -21.29 -21.46 6.01
N ASN A 232 -21.23 -20.37 6.79
CA ASN A 232 -22.20 -19.28 6.71
C ASN A 232 -22.19 -18.52 5.37
N ALA A 233 -21.12 -18.61 4.56
CA ALA A 233 -21.14 -18.00 3.22
C ALA A 233 -22.18 -18.66 2.29
N LEU A 234 -22.49 -19.94 2.54
CA LEU A 234 -23.55 -20.70 1.85
C LEU A 234 -24.95 -20.42 2.41
N THR A 235 -25.09 -19.79 3.58
CA THR A 235 -26.41 -19.56 4.21
C THR A 235 -26.76 -18.08 4.34
N SER A 236 -25.79 -17.19 4.47
CA SER A 236 -26.02 -15.74 4.63
C SER A 236 -26.53 -15.08 3.33
N ARG A 237 -26.10 -15.59 2.17
CA ARG A 237 -26.72 -15.26 0.88
C ARG A 237 -28.06 -15.96 0.65
N TRP A 238 -28.26 -17.12 1.27
CA TRP A 238 -29.24 -18.10 0.80
C TRP A 238 -30.44 -18.25 1.73
N GLY A 239 -30.38 -17.67 2.93
CA GLY A 239 -31.39 -17.78 3.97
C GLY A 239 -31.77 -19.23 4.29
N GLU A 240 -32.76 -19.39 5.16
CA GLU A 240 -33.69 -20.52 5.02
C GLU A 240 -34.99 -19.96 4.43
N PRO A 241 -35.66 -20.69 3.53
CA PRO A 241 -36.89 -20.21 2.89
C PRO A 241 -37.98 -20.00 3.95
N ALA A 242 -38.25 -18.75 4.31
CA ALA A 242 -39.38 -18.38 5.16
C ALA A 242 -40.56 -17.98 4.26
N GLY A 243 -41.69 -18.67 4.42
CA GLY A 243 -42.86 -18.49 3.58
C GLY A 243 -43.46 -17.09 3.64
N GLY A 244 -43.68 -16.48 2.47
CA GLY A 244 -44.69 -15.45 2.28
C GLY A 244 -44.32 -14.18 1.49
N GLY A 245 -43.04 -13.93 1.20
CA GLY A 245 -42.57 -12.86 0.28
C GLY A 245 -41.19 -12.28 0.66
N PRO A 246 -40.48 -11.57 -0.24
CA PRO A 246 -40.05 -12.02 -1.57
C PRO A 246 -39.16 -13.29 -1.51
N ALA A 247 -39.00 -13.94 -2.65
CA ALA A 247 -38.51 -15.32 -2.78
C ALA A 247 -37.01 -15.52 -2.47
N PRO A 248 -36.59 -16.74 -2.07
CA PRO A 248 -35.20 -17.17 -2.13
C PRO A 248 -34.62 -16.83 -3.52
N GLU A 249 -33.57 -16.01 -3.53
CA GLU A 249 -33.50 -14.82 -4.39
C GLU A 249 -33.17 -15.04 -5.88
N SER A 250 -33.87 -14.29 -6.72
CA SER A 250 -33.56 -14.05 -8.14
C SER A 250 -32.21 -13.36 -8.32
N GLN A 251 -31.61 -13.53 -9.50
CA GLN A 251 -30.41 -12.77 -9.93
C GLN A 251 -30.55 -11.27 -9.63
N LEU A 252 -29.59 -10.71 -8.86
CA LEU A 252 -29.65 -9.31 -8.42
C LEU A 252 -29.28 -8.34 -9.55
N GLN A 253 -28.25 -8.64 -10.34
CA GLN A 253 -27.84 -7.80 -11.47
C GLN A 253 -27.35 -8.65 -12.66
N PRO A 254 -27.47 -8.15 -13.91
CA PRO A 254 -27.27 -8.97 -15.10
C PRO A 254 -25.79 -9.32 -15.38
N ALA A 255 -24.87 -8.44 -14.99
CA ALA A 255 -23.44 -8.55 -15.30
C ALA A 255 -22.60 -7.64 -14.38
N PRO A 256 -21.25 -7.71 -14.44
CA PRO A 256 -20.36 -6.79 -13.73
C PRO A 256 -20.52 -5.31 -14.13
N TYR A 257 -21.04 -5.06 -15.33
CA TYR A 257 -21.33 -3.73 -15.88
C TYR A 257 -22.74 -3.73 -16.48
N PHE A 258 -23.51 -2.67 -16.26
CA PHE A 258 -24.94 -2.59 -16.56
C PHE A 258 -25.46 -1.14 -16.52
N VAL A 259 -26.70 -0.91 -16.95
CA VAL A 259 -27.42 0.36 -16.79
C VAL A 259 -28.56 0.17 -15.78
N ILE A 260 -28.76 1.14 -14.89
CA ILE A 260 -30.00 1.28 -14.12
C ILE A 260 -30.81 2.41 -14.75
N GLU A 261 -31.97 2.10 -15.30
CA GLU A 261 -32.88 3.09 -15.89
C GLU A 261 -33.81 3.60 -14.80
N THR A 262 -33.50 4.76 -14.21
CA THR A 262 -34.35 5.39 -13.20
C THR A 262 -35.41 6.30 -13.84
N GLU A 263 -36.24 6.95 -13.04
CA GLU A 263 -37.31 7.82 -13.53
C GLU A 263 -36.79 8.96 -14.42
N HIS A 264 -35.72 9.64 -13.98
CA HIS A 264 -35.23 10.87 -14.62
C HIS A 264 -33.81 10.81 -15.19
N VAL A 265 -32.99 9.84 -14.79
CA VAL A 265 -31.59 9.74 -15.19
C VAL A 265 -31.14 8.27 -15.30
N ASP A 266 -30.34 7.95 -16.31
CA ASP A 266 -29.79 6.59 -16.42
C ASP A 266 -28.42 6.51 -15.71
N LEU A 267 -28.21 5.47 -14.90
CA LEU A 267 -26.92 5.22 -14.24
C LEU A 267 -26.16 4.16 -15.01
N VAL A 268 -25.06 4.54 -15.65
CA VAL A 268 -24.23 3.64 -16.47
C VAL A 268 -23.06 3.13 -15.63
N CYS A 269 -23.12 1.86 -15.22
CA CYS A 269 -22.14 1.22 -14.36
C CYS A 269 -21.09 0.44 -15.18
N ILE A 270 -19.81 0.83 -15.07
CA ILE A 270 -18.70 0.17 -15.77
C ILE A 270 -17.78 -0.62 -14.83
N ASP A 271 -17.17 -1.69 -15.35
CA ASP A 271 -16.22 -2.54 -14.62
C ASP A 271 -14.80 -2.33 -15.15
N THR A 272 -13.94 -1.82 -14.29
CA THR A 272 -12.57 -1.40 -14.61
C THR A 272 -11.49 -2.44 -14.31
N GLY A 273 -11.85 -3.66 -13.86
CA GLY A 273 -10.87 -4.73 -13.66
C GLY A 273 -9.82 -4.43 -12.59
N ILE A 274 -8.65 -5.10 -12.69
CA ILE A 274 -7.51 -4.90 -11.79
C ILE A 274 -6.73 -3.62 -12.13
N ASP A 275 -6.56 -3.34 -13.41
CA ASP A 275 -5.64 -2.31 -13.91
C ASP A 275 -6.32 -0.98 -14.25
N GLY A 276 -7.64 -0.89 -14.10
CA GLY A 276 -8.40 0.30 -14.46
C GLY A 276 -8.78 0.36 -15.94
N THR A 277 -8.72 -0.77 -16.65
CA THR A 277 -9.04 -0.85 -18.09
C THR A 277 -10.36 -1.56 -18.35
N ILE A 278 -11.03 -1.14 -19.42
CA ILE A 278 -12.18 -1.84 -19.97
C ILE A 278 -11.79 -2.57 -21.25
N ASP A 279 -12.51 -3.66 -21.56
CA ASP A 279 -12.30 -4.39 -22.82
C ASP A 279 -13.14 -3.82 -23.97
N GLU A 280 -12.84 -4.29 -25.18
CA GLU A 280 -13.50 -3.86 -26.41
C GLU A 280 -15.02 -4.11 -26.39
N ARG A 281 -15.47 -5.21 -25.75
CA ARG A 281 -16.89 -5.57 -25.69
C ARG A 281 -17.65 -4.57 -24.82
N GLN A 282 -17.10 -4.25 -23.64
CA GLN A 282 -17.66 -3.24 -22.76
C GLN A 282 -17.58 -1.84 -23.37
N PHE A 283 -16.48 -1.48 -24.05
CA PHE A 283 -16.36 -0.19 -24.74
C PHE A 283 -17.37 -0.02 -25.87
N THR A 284 -17.57 -1.06 -26.68
CA THR A 284 -18.57 -1.07 -27.76
C THR A 284 -19.99 -0.92 -27.19
N TRP A 285 -20.28 -1.64 -26.10
CA TRP A 285 -21.55 -1.50 -25.38
C TRP A 285 -21.74 -0.07 -24.86
N LEU A 286 -20.76 0.49 -24.15
CA LEU A 286 -20.79 1.84 -23.61
C LEU A 286 -21.11 2.88 -24.71
N ARG A 287 -20.45 2.77 -25.87
CA ARG A 287 -20.69 3.68 -27.01
C ARG A 287 -22.06 3.48 -27.67
N SER A 288 -22.65 2.29 -27.53
CA SER A 288 -23.98 1.99 -28.08
C SER A 288 -25.12 2.54 -27.23
N LEU A 289 -24.86 2.96 -25.99
CA LEU A 289 -25.86 3.55 -25.10
C LEU A 289 -26.27 4.92 -25.62
N GLY A 290 -27.43 4.98 -26.30
CA GLY A 290 -28.13 6.20 -26.68
C GLY A 290 -29.29 6.52 -25.73
N GLY A 291 -30.26 7.29 -26.20
CA GLY A 291 -31.52 7.55 -25.49
C GLY A 291 -31.72 9.01 -25.07
N GLU A 292 -32.95 9.38 -24.76
CA GLU A 292 -33.36 10.77 -24.46
C GLU A 292 -33.01 11.22 -23.04
N LYS A 293 -32.92 10.29 -22.09
CA LYS A 293 -32.57 10.62 -20.70
C LYS A 293 -31.08 10.93 -20.53
N PRO A 294 -30.74 11.95 -19.71
CA PRO A 294 -29.37 12.20 -19.28
C PRO A 294 -28.77 11.01 -18.55
N LYS A 295 -27.43 10.94 -18.53
CA LYS A 295 -26.69 9.79 -17.98
C LYS A 295 -25.66 10.21 -16.94
N ILE A 296 -25.48 9.38 -15.93
CA ILE A 296 -24.39 9.48 -14.97
C ILE A 296 -23.51 8.24 -15.12
N LEU A 297 -22.22 8.44 -15.42
CA LEU A 297 -21.26 7.34 -15.43
C LEU A 297 -20.87 6.99 -14.00
N MET A 298 -21.08 5.75 -13.60
CA MET A 298 -20.60 5.17 -12.36
C MET A 298 -19.38 4.28 -12.70
N THR A 299 -18.25 4.48 -12.03
CA THR A 299 -16.98 3.79 -12.35
C THR A 299 -16.19 3.37 -11.12
N GLY A 300 -15.54 2.21 -11.17
CA GLY A 300 -14.64 1.76 -10.10
C GLY A 300 -13.48 2.74 -9.85
N LYS A 301 -12.84 3.22 -10.91
CA LYS A 301 -11.76 4.22 -10.85
C LYS A 301 -12.23 5.58 -11.39
N PRO A 302 -12.08 6.70 -10.65
CA PRO A 302 -12.57 7.99 -11.08
C PRO A 302 -11.82 8.51 -12.31
N LEU A 303 -12.55 9.19 -13.20
CA LEU A 303 -11.96 9.88 -14.35
C LEU A 303 -11.29 11.20 -13.95
N PHE A 304 -11.66 11.79 -12.81
CA PHE A 304 -10.98 12.94 -12.22
C PHE A 304 -10.72 12.66 -10.75
N VAL A 305 -9.45 12.75 -10.33
CA VAL A 305 -9.07 12.48 -8.94
C VAL A 305 -7.72 13.10 -8.61
N ASN A 306 -7.56 13.61 -7.39
CA ASN A 306 -6.34 14.24 -6.89
C ASN A 306 -5.86 15.41 -7.76
N GLY A 307 -6.82 16.08 -8.37
CA GLY A 307 -6.64 17.20 -9.28
C GLY A 307 -6.09 16.78 -10.64
N GLU A 308 -6.14 15.50 -11.02
CA GLU A 308 -5.63 15.00 -12.30
C GLU A 308 -6.75 14.28 -13.08
N ARG A 309 -6.77 14.51 -14.40
CA ARG A 309 -7.63 13.75 -15.32
C ARG A 309 -7.02 12.37 -15.62
N ARG A 310 -7.82 11.32 -15.45
CA ARG A 310 -7.57 9.93 -15.83
C ARG A 310 -8.40 9.62 -17.08
N LYS A 311 -7.85 8.81 -17.98
CA LYS A 311 -8.47 8.56 -19.29
C LYS A 311 -9.47 7.38 -19.27
N GLY A 312 -9.24 6.36 -18.44
CA GLY A 312 -9.96 5.08 -18.54
C GLY A 312 -9.56 4.38 -19.84
N GLU A 313 -8.43 3.69 -19.83
CA GLU A 313 -7.84 3.10 -21.04
C GLU A 313 -8.66 1.90 -21.54
N VAL A 314 -8.75 1.76 -22.87
CA VAL A 314 -9.38 0.60 -23.52
C VAL A 314 -8.29 -0.40 -23.92
N SER A 315 -8.41 -1.64 -23.45
CA SER A 315 -7.44 -2.70 -23.73
C SER A 315 -7.25 -2.88 -25.24
N GLY A 316 -6.01 -2.73 -25.71
CA GLY A 316 -5.67 -2.87 -27.13
C GLY A 316 -6.01 -1.68 -28.03
N ARG A 317 -6.60 -0.60 -27.51
CA ARG A 317 -6.89 0.64 -28.25
C ARG A 317 -6.40 1.88 -27.51
N PRO A 318 -5.10 2.23 -27.62
CA PRO A 318 -4.52 3.36 -26.87
C PRO A 318 -5.10 4.73 -27.25
N ASP A 319 -5.71 4.85 -28.42
CA ASP A 319 -6.32 6.08 -28.94
C ASP A 319 -7.80 6.24 -28.57
N LYS A 320 -8.36 5.30 -27.79
CA LYS A 320 -9.75 5.31 -27.35
C LYS A 320 -9.82 5.21 -25.83
N THR A 321 -10.65 6.05 -25.24
CA THR A 321 -10.75 6.13 -23.78
C THR A 321 -12.21 6.29 -23.34
N VAL A 322 -12.52 5.85 -22.12
CA VAL A 322 -13.84 6.07 -21.51
C VAL A 322 -14.13 7.56 -21.39
N TYR A 323 -13.10 8.35 -21.07
CA TYR A 323 -13.22 9.80 -20.97
C TYR A 323 -13.71 10.45 -22.26
N ASP A 324 -13.19 10.02 -23.42
CA ASP A 324 -13.60 10.59 -24.72
C ASP A 324 -15.10 10.35 -24.97
N VAL A 325 -15.63 9.19 -24.58
CA VAL A 325 -17.07 8.88 -24.73
C VAL A 325 -17.93 9.76 -23.83
N VAL A 326 -17.56 9.94 -22.56
CA VAL A 326 -18.39 10.74 -21.65
C VAL A 326 -18.29 12.24 -21.90
N ALA A 327 -17.16 12.73 -22.42
CA ALA A 327 -16.95 14.14 -22.72
C ALA A 327 -17.66 14.59 -24.00
N GLU A 328 -18.04 13.66 -24.88
CA GLU A 328 -18.81 13.95 -26.09
C GLU A 328 -20.30 14.15 -25.74
N SER A 329 -20.81 15.37 -25.99
CA SER A 329 -22.18 15.77 -25.60
C SER A 329 -23.29 14.94 -26.26
N GLU A 330 -23.02 14.32 -27.41
CA GLU A 330 -23.95 13.42 -28.11
C GLU A 330 -24.36 12.21 -27.24
N HIS A 331 -23.46 11.77 -26.35
CA HIS A 331 -23.72 10.64 -25.45
C HIS A 331 -24.54 11.01 -24.21
N GLY A 332 -24.80 12.29 -23.96
CA GLY A 332 -25.75 12.76 -22.95
C GLY A 332 -25.33 12.56 -21.49
N TYR A 333 -24.03 12.42 -21.22
CA TYR A 333 -23.52 12.36 -19.84
C TYR A 333 -23.53 13.75 -19.20
N VAL A 334 -23.94 13.82 -17.93
CA VAL A 334 -23.94 15.05 -17.13
C VAL A 334 -22.99 14.99 -15.93
N ALA A 335 -22.63 13.77 -15.51
CA ALA A 335 -21.72 13.56 -14.40
C ALA A 335 -21.00 12.21 -14.47
N THR A 336 -19.89 12.13 -13.73
CA THR A 336 -19.18 10.87 -13.46
C THR A 336 -18.95 10.73 -11.97
N VAL A 337 -19.21 9.55 -11.40
CA VAL A 337 -18.98 9.23 -9.99
C VAL A 337 -18.05 8.03 -9.92
N GLY A 338 -16.96 8.11 -9.14
CA GLY A 338 -16.02 6.99 -8.99
C GLY A 338 -15.52 6.72 -7.58
N GLY A 339 -15.18 5.45 -7.30
CA GLY A 339 -14.63 4.95 -6.04
C GLY A 339 -13.10 4.98 -5.98
N ASP A 340 -12.45 3.96 -5.41
CA ASP A 340 -10.99 3.66 -5.36
C ASP A 340 -10.15 4.64 -4.51
N THR A 341 -10.50 5.93 -4.50
CA THR A 341 -9.83 6.92 -3.66
C THR A 341 -10.68 7.20 -2.43
N HIS A 342 -10.13 6.90 -1.25
CA HIS A 342 -10.88 6.81 0.00
C HIS A 342 -11.09 8.15 0.70
N ASN A 343 -11.61 9.11 -0.06
CA ASN A 343 -12.09 10.41 0.40
C ASN A 343 -13.17 10.91 -0.56
N PHE A 344 -13.75 12.07 -0.26
CA PHE A 344 -14.67 12.75 -1.15
C PHE A 344 -13.95 13.86 -1.91
N GLN A 345 -14.21 13.98 -3.21
CA GLN A 345 -13.76 15.10 -4.03
C GLN A 345 -14.87 15.51 -4.99
N LEU A 346 -15.08 16.81 -5.15
CA LEU A 346 -16.04 17.36 -6.10
C LEU A 346 -15.32 18.28 -7.09
N TYR A 347 -15.60 18.08 -8.37
CA TYR A 347 -15.21 18.97 -9.46
C TYR A 347 -16.46 19.52 -10.12
N ASP A 348 -16.64 20.83 -9.99
CA ASP A 348 -17.83 21.55 -10.44
C ASP A 348 -17.54 22.24 -11.77
N PRO A 349 -18.28 21.93 -12.84
CA PRO A 349 -18.05 22.52 -14.16
C PRO A 349 -18.30 24.03 -14.23
N HIS A 350 -19.07 24.60 -13.28
CA HIS A 350 -19.33 26.04 -13.22
C HIS A 350 -18.23 26.82 -12.49
N SER A 351 -17.33 26.12 -11.81
CA SER A 351 -16.23 26.71 -11.05
C SER A 351 -14.95 26.79 -11.90
N GLU A 352 -14.38 27.99 -11.99
CA GLU A 352 -13.17 28.24 -12.81
C GLU A 352 -12.00 27.32 -12.41
N GLY A 353 -11.45 26.61 -13.40
CA GLY A 353 -10.32 25.69 -13.20
C GLY A 353 -10.66 24.37 -12.50
N SER A 354 -11.95 24.07 -12.27
CA SER A 354 -12.40 22.82 -11.62
C SER A 354 -12.76 21.73 -12.62
N SER A 355 -13.48 22.07 -13.71
CA SER A 355 -13.57 21.22 -14.91
C SER A 355 -13.53 22.09 -16.18
N ARG A 356 -13.31 21.46 -17.35
CA ARG A 356 -13.29 22.11 -18.67
C ARG A 356 -14.26 21.51 -19.70
N ASP A 357 -14.84 20.34 -19.40
CA ASP A 357 -15.74 19.60 -20.29
C ASP A 357 -17.23 19.85 -19.99
N GLY A 358 -17.54 20.65 -18.97
CA GLY A 358 -18.93 20.91 -18.58
C GLY A 358 -19.57 19.79 -17.74
N LEU A 359 -18.81 18.76 -17.35
CA LEU A 359 -19.29 17.64 -16.54
C LEU A 359 -19.00 17.83 -15.05
N TRP A 360 -19.91 17.32 -14.22
CA TRP A 360 -19.63 17.10 -12.80
C TRP A 360 -18.78 15.85 -12.61
N HIS A 361 -17.68 15.95 -11.85
CA HIS A 361 -16.93 14.76 -11.44
C HIS A 361 -16.91 14.63 -9.93
N ILE A 362 -17.32 13.45 -9.44
CA ILE A 362 -17.46 13.15 -8.02
C ILE A 362 -16.60 11.92 -7.69
N VAL A 363 -15.74 12.05 -6.69
CA VAL A 363 -15.00 10.93 -6.10
C VAL A 363 -15.69 10.58 -4.78
N SER A 364 -16.05 9.31 -4.58
CA SER A 364 -16.76 8.85 -3.38
C SER A 364 -16.37 7.42 -2.98
N GLY A 365 -15.10 7.24 -2.62
CA GLY A 365 -14.59 5.95 -2.10
C GLY A 365 -14.44 5.90 -0.58
N GLY A 366 -15.12 6.77 0.16
CA GLY A 366 -14.95 6.86 1.62
C GLY A 366 -15.95 6.04 2.43
N GLY A 367 -16.56 4.97 1.88
CA GLY A 367 -17.67 4.27 2.52
C GLY A 367 -17.27 3.26 3.60
N GLY A 368 -16.01 2.84 3.65
CA GLY A 368 -15.54 1.94 4.69
C GLY A 368 -14.03 1.74 4.76
N ALA A 369 -13.30 1.88 3.66
CA ALA A 369 -11.83 1.73 3.62
C ALA A 369 -11.03 2.88 4.25
N TYR A 370 -9.81 2.60 4.70
CA TYR A 370 -8.87 3.56 5.30
C TYR A 370 -8.80 4.89 4.53
N THR A 371 -8.84 6.03 5.24
CA THR A 371 -8.98 7.34 4.59
C THR A 371 -7.72 7.77 3.83
N HIS A 372 -7.88 8.16 2.56
CA HIS A 372 -6.82 8.79 1.76
C HIS A 372 -6.68 10.27 2.09
N ALA A 373 -5.44 10.72 2.30
CA ALA A 373 -5.15 12.11 2.61
C ALA A 373 -5.54 13.10 1.48
N THR A 374 -6.18 14.21 1.82
CA THR A 374 -6.61 15.27 0.87
C THR A 374 -5.69 16.49 0.87
N HIS A 375 -4.90 16.72 1.92
CA HIS A 375 -3.89 17.77 1.97
C HIS A 375 -2.76 17.68 0.91
N PRO A 376 -2.43 16.51 0.33
CA PRO A 376 -1.49 16.40 -0.79
C PRO A 376 -2.03 16.92 -2.13
N ILE A 377 -3.35 17.09 -2.26
CA ILE A 377 -3.99 17.39 -3.53
C ILE A 377 -3.61 18.81 -3.97
N ARG A 378 -2.90 18.92 -5.09
CA ARG A 378 -2.52 20.22 -5.65
C ARG A 378 -3.75 20.92 -6.21
N THR A 379 -4.13 22.01 -5.58
CA THR A 379 -5.25 22.89 -5.95
C THR A 379 -4.79 24.17 -6.63
N ALA A 380 -3.50 24.28 -6.98
CA ALA A 380 -2.97 25.44 -7.68
C ALA A 380 -3.76 25.73 -8.96
N ALA A 381 -3.85 27.02 -9.32
CA ALA A 381 -4.59 27.49 -10.49
C ALA A 381 -4.21 26.69 -11.75
N SER A 382 -5.21 26.36 -12.57
CA SER A 382 -4.99 25.64 -13.82
C SER A 382 -4.03 26.46 -14.70
N ASP A 383 -2.88 25.87 -15.07
CA ASP A 383 -1.94 26.52 -15.98
C ASP A 383 -2.51 26.42 -17.40
N ALA A 384 -2.77 27.55 -18.05
CA ALA A 384 -3.29 27.57 -19.43
C ALA A 384 -2.38 26.82 -20.42
N ARG A 385 -1.10 26.62 -20.09
CA ARG A 385 -0.14 25.82 -20.86
C ARG A 385 -0.34 24.31 -20.70
N THR A 386 -1.17 23.84 -19.76
CA THR A 386 -1.37 22.41 -19.46
C THR A 386 -2.81 22.03 -19.05
N ASP A 387 -3.42 21.05 -19.71
CA ASP A 387 -4.72 20.45 -19.32
C ASP A 387 -4.60 19.29 -18.30
N LEU A 388 -3.66 19.38 -17.37
CA LEU A 388 -3.31 18.25 -16.51
C LEU A 388 -3.73 18.41 -15.05
N ARG A 389 -4.02 19.64 -14.59
CA ARG A 389 -4.34 19.90 -13.18
C ARG A 389 -5.60 20.74 -12.99
N PHE A 390 -6.47 20.23 -12.12
CA PHE A 390 -7.81 20.77 -11.82
C PHE A 390 -7.99 20.93 -10.32
N ARG A 391 -8.76 21.94 -9.91
CA ARG A 391 -9.02 22.22 -8.50
C ARG A 391 -10.35 21.61 -8.05
N PRO A 392 -10.37 20.71 -7.06
CA PRO A 392 -11.62 20.28 -6.45
C PRO A 392 -12.28 21.46 -5.71
N THR A 393 -13.59 21.62 -5.84
CA THR A 393 -14.37 22.64 -5.15
C THR A 393 -14.71 22.24 -3.72
N ARG A 394 -14.94 20.95 -3.48
CA ARG A 394 -15.17 20.39 -2.14
C ARG A 394 -14.33 19.14 -1.91
N LEU A 395 -13.93 18.95 -0.66
CA LEU A 395 -13.13 17.81 -0.19
C LEU A 395 -13.66 17.37 1.17
N PHE A 396 -13.70 16.06 1.42
CA PHE A 396 -13.93 15.51 2.75
C PHE A 396 -12.99 14.31 3.00
N PRO A 397 -12.08 14.38 3.99
CA PRO A 397 -11.82 15.52 4.87
C PRO A 397 -11.32 16.76 4.12
N ALA A 398 -11.53 17.94 4.68
CA ALA A 398 -10.95 19.17 4.13
C ALA A 398 -9.41 19.08 4.16
N SER A 399 -8.70 19.76 3.26
CA SER A 399 -7.23 19.67 3.21
C SER A 399 -6.58 20.06 4.55
N ALA A 400 -7.05 21.12 5.22
CA ALA A 400 -6.53 21.53 6.52
C ALA A 400 -6.75 20.48 7.61
N GLU A 401 -7.95 19.91 7.64
CA GLU A 401 -8.35 18.85 8.55
C GLU A 401 -7.50 17.58 8.34
N SER A 402 -7.32 17.18 7.08
CA SER A 402 -6.47 16.07 6.70
C SER A 402 -5.03 16.28 7.17
N LEU A 403 -4.44 17.46 6.98
CA LEU A 403 -3.08 17.75 7.43
C LEU A 403 -2.97 17.65 8.96
N ALA A 404 -3.92 18.23 9.69
CA ALA A 404 -3.93 18.18 11.15
C ALA A 404 -4.04 16.74 11.67
N TYR A 405 -4.96 15.95 11.10
CA TYR A 405 -5.17 14.53 11.44
C TYR A 405 -3.92 13.68 11.20
N PHE A 406 -3.38 13.69 9.98
CA PHE A 406 -2.21 12.85 9.64
C PHE A 406 -0.93 13.31 10.35
N ALA A 407 -0.77 14.60 10.65
CA ALA A 407 0.38 15.10 11.41
C ALA A 407 0.44 14.52 12.84
N GLN A 408 -0.72 14.35 13.48
CA GLN A 408 -0.80 13.78 14.83
C GLN A 408 -0.36 12.31 14.90
N GLN A 409 -0.48 11.60 13.79
CA GLN A 409 -0.07 10.21 13.69
C GLN A 409 1.39 10.09 13.23
N LEU A 410 1.76 10.84 12.19
CA LEU A 410 3.05 10.70 11.53
C LEU A 410 4.19 11.33 12.32
N VAL A 411 4.01 12.56 12.86
CA VAL A 411 5.12 13.27 13.52
C VAL A 411 5.63 12.51 14.75
N PRO A 412 4.77 12.02 15.67
CA PRO A 412 5.25 11.20 16.78
C PRO A 412 5.86 9.87 16.34
N SER A 413 5.39 9.30 15.22
CA SER A 413 5.93 8.05 14.69
C SER A 413 7.32 8.25 14.09
N ILE A 414 7.53 9.34 13.34
CA ILE A 414 8.85 9.74 12.82
C ILE A 414 9.81 10.03 13.97
N TRP A 415 9.35 10.69 15.04
CA TRP A 415 10.15 10.88 16.25
C TRP A 415 10.56 9.55 16.88
N ARG A 416 9.62 8.61 17.06
CA ARG A 416 9.92 7.27 17.61
C ARG A 416 10.88 6.48 16.72
N LEU A 417 10.73 6.57 15.41
CA LEU A 417 11.60 5.90 14.46
C LEU A 417 13.02 6.49 14.52
N LEU A 418 13.14 7.82 14.58
CA LEU A 418 14.42 8.51 14.80
C LEU A 418 15.08 8.04 16.09
N LEU A 419 14.35 7.99 17.20
CA LEU A 419 14.89 7.47 18.46
C LEU A 419 15.37 6.02 18.33
N THR A 420 14.63 5.16 17.62
CA THR A 420 15.00 3.75 17.44
C THR A 420 16.32 3.62 16.68
N VAL A 421 16.50 4.41 15.62
CA VAL A 421 17.75 4.44 14.83
C VAL A 421 18.91 5.02 15.64
N LEU A 422 18.66 6.07 16.45
CA LEU A 422 19.67 6.61 17.37
C LEU A 422 20.08 5.61 18.44
N MET A 423 19.14 4.82 18.97
CA MET A 423 19.44 3.75 19.93
C MET A 423 20.29 2.64 19.30
N PHE A 424 20.01 2.25 18.06
CA PHE A 424 20.90 1.34 17.32
C PHE A 424 22.32 1.90 17.20
N GLY A 425 22.45 3.16 16.77
CA GLY A 425 23.76 3.84 16.70
C GLY A 425 24.47 3.92 18.06
N GLY A 426 23.73 4.22 19.13
CA GLY A 426 24.23 4.18 20.50
C GLY A 426 24.72 2.79 20.92
N GLY A 427 24.02 1.73 20.47
CA GLY A 427 24.41 0.34 20.67
C GLY A 427 25.72 0.00 19.97
N VAL A 428 25.90 0.46 18.73
CA VAL A 428 27.16 0.29 17.98
C VAL A 428 28.33 0.91 18.74
N VAL A 429 28.16 2.12 19.29
CA VAL A 429 29.18 2.79 20.10
C VAL A 429 29.43 2.03 21.41
N LEU A 430 28.37 1.66 22.14
CA LEU A 430 28.47 0.94 23.41
C LEU A 430 29.16 -0.41 23.26
N GLY A 431 28.89 -1.13 22.15
CA GLY A 431 29.51 -2.42 21.87
C GLY A 431 31.04 -2.35 21.82
N ARG A 432 31.64 -1.20 21.45
CA ARG A 432 33.10 -1.02 21.45
C ARG A 432 33.70 -1.13 22.86
N TRP A 433 32.90 -0.85 23.89
CA TRP A 433 33.31 -0.82 25.29
C TRP A 433 32.93 -2.11 26.03
N LEU A 434 32.05 -2.93 25.46
CA LEU A 434 31.54 -4.18 26.04
C LEU A 434 32.26 -5.42 25.49
N ALA A 435 33.55 -5.30 25.17
CA ALA A 435 34.34 -6.40 24.58
C ALA A 435 34.15 -7.71 25.37
N GLY A 436 33.77 -8.79 24.68
CA GLY A 436 33.52 -10.11 25.29
C GLY A 436 32.11 -10.33 25.89
N ALA A 437 31.21 -9.34 25.86
CA ALA A 437 29.83 -9.48 26.38
C ALA A 437 28.83 -10.10 25.38
N GLY A 438 29.31 -10.86 24.39
CA GLY A 438 28.48 -11.43 23.31
C GLY A 438 27.32 -12.28 23.82
N GLY A 439 27.60 -13.18 24.76
CA GLY A 439 26.57 -14.00 25.40
C GLY A 439 25.52 -13.17 26.14
N ALA A 440 25.91 -12.10 26.83
CA ALA A 440 24.97 -11.21 27.51
C ALA A 440 24.06 -10.45 26.53
N ALA A 441 24.60 -10.00 25.39
CA ALA A 441 23.81 -9.35 24.35
C ALA A 441 22.78 -10.30 23.71
N VAL A 442 23.18 -11.54 23.41
CA VAL A 442 22.25 -12.56 22.90
C VAL A 442 21.16 -12.88 23.93
N ALA A 443 21.52 -13.07 25.20
CA ALA A 443 20.54 -13.32 26.26
C ALA A 443 19.55 -12.17 26.42
N ALA A 444 20.05 -10.92 26.40
CA ALA A 444 19.20 -9.73 26.47
C ALA A 444 18.24 -9.65 25.27
N MET A 445 18.71 -9.96 24.06
CA MET A 445 17.87 -9.99 22.85
C MET A 445 16.75 -11.03 22.99
N VAL A 446 17.06 -12.24 23.44
CA VAL A 446 16.07 -13.31 23.68
C VAL A 446 15.02 -12.84 24.69
N VAL A 447 15.43 -12.27 25.83
CA VAL A 447 14.50 -11.75 26.84
C VAL A 447 13.59 -10.67 26.26
N LEU A 448 14.14 -9.71 25.51
CA LEU A 448 13.37 -8.62 24.91
C LEU A 448 12.31 -9.14 23.91
N ILE A 449 12.71 -10.08 23.03
CA ILE A 449 11.79 -10.69 22.07
C ILE A 449 10.67 -11.45 22.80
N LEU A 450 11.00 -12.19 23.87
CA LEU A 450 10.00 -12.90 24.69
C LEU A 450 9.05 -11.93 25.40
N LEU A 451 9.54 -10.79 25.91
CA LEU A 451 8.71 -9.75 26.49
C LEU A 451 7.72 -9.16 25.47
N HIS A 452 8.11 -9.08 24.19
CA HIS A 452 7.19 -8.69 23.11
C HIS A 452 6.08 -9.73 22.84
N GLN A 453 6.31 -11.01 23.14
CA GLN A 453 5.30 -12.07 22.99
C GLN A 453 4.27 -12.11 24.14
N LEU A 454 4.52 -11.43 25.26
CA LEU A 454 3.60 -11.46 26.41
C LEU A 454 2.25 -10.79 26.09
N PRO A 455 1.12 -11.41 26.47
CA PRO A 455 -0.21 -10.81 26.34
C PRO A 455 -0.28 -9.48 27.11
N GLN A 456 -0.90 -8.45 26.53
CA GLN A 456 -0.94 -7.11 27.11
C GLN A 456 -2.35 -6.78 27.61
N ARG A 457 -2.45 -6.09 28.76
CA ARG A 457 -3.71 -5.51 29.25
C ARG A 457 -4.05 -4.23 28.49
N LEU A 458 -5.33 -4.01 28.16
CA LEU A 458 -5.83 -2.80 27.49
C LEU A 458 -5.46 -1.53 28.30
N GLY A 459 -4.87 -0.53 27.63
CA GLY A 459 -4.67 0.83 28.18
C GLY A 459 -3.24 1.24 28.59
N HIS A 460 -2.43 0.35 29.17
CA HIS A 460 -1.07 0.68 29.68
C HIS A 460 0.10 0.26 28.76
N SER A 461 -0.19 -0.43 27.65
CA SER A 461 0.74 -1.30 26.91
C SER A 461 1.67 -0.62 25.89
N LEU A 462 1.32 0.57 25.40
CA LEU A 462 2.04 1.19 24.28
C LEU A 462 3.40 1.74 24.66
N PHE A 463 3.57 2.26 25.89
CA PHE A 463 4.86 2.77 26.35
C PHE A 463 5.90 1.66 26.47
N VAL A 464 5.53 0.54 27.11
CA VAL A 464 6.42 -0.61 27.33
C VAL A 464 6.88 -1.19 26.00
N ARG A 465 5.98 -1.42 25.03
CA ARG A 465 6.37 -1.89 23.68
C ARG A 465 7.32 -0.93 22.98
N ARG A 466 7.03 0.38 23.05
CA ARG A 466 7.91 1.40 22.47
C ARG A 466 9.29 1.40 23.13
N LEU A 467 9.38 1.13 24.44
CA LEU A 467 10.64 1.00 25.15
C LEU A 467 11.38 -0.29 24.75
N LEU A 468 10.69 -1.43 24.73
CA LEU A 468 11.27 -2.72 24.35
C LEU A 468 11.88 -2.65 22.94
N LEU A 469 11.17 -2.11 21.96
CA LEU A 469 11.69 -1.95 20.59
C LEU A 469 13.00 -1.13 20.53
N ARG A 470 13.12 -0.10 21.37
CA ARG A 470 14.33 0.73 21.46
C ARG A 470 15.48 0.00 22.13
N LEU A 471 15.18 -0.79 23.16
CA LEU A 471 16.17 -1.65 23.81
C LEU A 471 16.64 -2.75 22.85
N GLU A 472 15.75 -3.33 22.04
CA GLU A 472 16.11 -4.28 21.00
C GLU A 472 17.03 -3.64 19.96
N ALA A 473 16.71 -2.43 19.48
CA ALA A 473 17.58 -1.70 18.57
C ALA A 473 18.96 -1.43 19.18
N LEU A 474 19.03 -1.05 20.46
CA LEU A 474 20.29 -0.89 21.20
C LEU A 474 21.09 -2.19 21.27
N VAL A 475 20.46 -3.28 21.71
CA VAL A 475 21.12 -4.60 21.83
C VAL A 475 21.54 -5.14 20.47
N MET A 476 20.76 -4.86 19.41
CA MET A 476 21.12 -5.18 18.03
C MET A 476 22.39 -4.43 17.61
N GLY A 477 22.51 -3.14 17.93
CA GLY A 477 23.72 -2.36 17.69
C GLY A 477 24.94 -2.89 18.46
N VAL A 478 24.76 -3.30 19.72
CA VAL A 478 25.83 -3.93 20.52
C VAL A 478 26.27 -5.25 19.89
N SER A 479 25.31 -6.12 19.55
CA SER A 479 25.56 -7.43 18.93
C SER A 479 26.28 -7.29 17.59
N ALA A 480 25.90 -6.28 16.82
CA ALA A 480 26.50 -5.93 15.54
C ALA A 480 27.99 -5.58 15.69
N THR A 481 28.35 -4.75 16.68
CA THR A 481 29.76 -4.43 16.98
C THR A 481 30.53 -5.65 17.48
N LEU A 482 29.97 -6.44 18.39
CA LEU A 482 30.62 -7.62 18.95
C LEU A 482 30.86 -8.70 17.87
N PHE A 483 29.94 -8.86 16.93
CA PHE A 483 30.12 -9.74 15.77
C PHE A 483 31.33 -9.32 14.94
N VAL A 484 31.45 -8.04 14.58
CA VAL A 484 32.60 -7.56 13.79
C VAL A 484 33.91 -7.73 14.57
N GLN A 485 33.93 -7.47 15.88
CA GLN A 485 35.12 -7.69 16.71
C GLN A 485 35.52 -9.17 16.81
N GLN A 486 34.56 -10.08 16.85
CA GLN A 486 34.82 -11.51 16.98
C GLN A 486 35.33 -12.14 15.68
N TYR A 487 34.74 -11.78 14.54
CA TYR A 487 35.02 -12.42 13.24
C TYR A 487 35.99 -11.63 12.37
N LEU A 488 36.17 -10.32 12.64
CA LEU A 488 37.04 -9.40 11.91
C LEU A 488 37.87 -8.52 12.87
N PRO A 489 38.61 -9.11 13.82
CA PRO A 489 39.26 -8.36 14.91
C PRO A 489 40.22 -7.27 14.41
N ASP A 490 41.00 -7.58 13.38
CA ASP A 490 42.02 -6.68 12.83
C ASP A 490 41.40 -5.48 12.08
N ALA A 491 40.18 -5.64 11.56
CA ALA A 491 39.48 -4.64 10.76
C ALA A 491 38.41 -3.87 11.52
N ALA A 492 38.03 -4.35 12.71
CA ALA A 492 36.81 -3.94 13.40
C ALA A 492 36.77 -2.44 13.68
N GLU A 493 37.87 -1.86 14.15
CA GLU A 493 37.94 -0.43 14.44
C GLU A 493 37.83 0.41 13.17
N ALA A 494 38.56 0.04 12.11
CA ALA A 494 38.53 0.74 10.83
C ALA A 494 37.12 0.71 10.20
N LEU A 495 36.43 -0.44 10.27
CA LEU A 495 35.08 -0.62 9.73
C LEU A 495 34.03 0.19 10.50
N LEU A 496 34.12 0.24 11.83
CA LEU A 496 33.20 1.02 12.66
C LEU A 496 33.37 2.53 12.46
N VAL A 497 34.62 3.00 12.35
CA VAL A 497 34.92 4.41 12.04
C VAL A 497 34.42 4.77 10.64
N LEU A 498 34.66 3.90 9.66
CA LEU A 498 34.17 4.07 8.30
C LEU A 498 32.64 4.15 8.26
N PHE A 499 31.96 3.23 8.93
CA PHE A 499 30.50 3.23 9.04
C PHE A 499 29.98 4.54 9.62
N GLY A 500 30.60 5.05 10.69
CA GLY A 500 30.27 6.35 11.27
C GLY A 500 30.45 7.51 10.29
N TRP A 501 31.57 7.54 9.56
CA TRP A 501 31.85 8.60 8.58
C TRP A 501 30.92 8.55 7.37
N SER A 502 30.69 7.37 6.81
CA SER A 502 29.75 7.17 5.71
C SER A 502 28.33 7.60 6.12
N THR A 503 27.90 7.26 7.34
CA THR A 503 26.61 7.69 7.88
C THR A 503 26.53 9.21 8.01
N LEU A 504 27.57 9.85 8.55
CA LEU A 504 27.64 11.31 8.66
C LEU A 504 27.57 11.98 7.28
N TRP A 505 28.35 11.50 6.32
CA TRP A 505 28.39 12.05 4.96
C TRP A 505 27.03 11.94 4.27
N ILE A 506 26.35 10.79 4.32
CA ILE A 506 25.02 10.65 3.72
C ILE A 506 24.02 11.58 4.42
N CYS A 507 24.06 11.68 5.75
CA CYS A 507 23.16 12.57 6.49
C CYS A 507 23.37 14.04 6.10
N LEU A 508 24.62 14.49 5.97
CA LEU A 508 24.96 15.83 5.50
C LEU A 508 24.48 16.06 4.06
N ASN A 509 24.66 15.07 3.18
CA ASN A 509 24.14 15.11 1.82
C ASN A 509 22.62 15.28 1.79
N ALA A 510 21.90 14.43 2.52
CA ALA A 510 20.45 14.48 2.66
C ALA A 510 19.97 15.83 3.19
N TRP A 511 20.67 16.38 4.19
CA TRP A 511 20.40 17.71 4.72
C TRP A 511 20.61 18.81 3.67
N CYS A 512 21.73 18.78 2.93
CA CYS A 512 22.00 19.71 1.83
C CYS A 512 20.92 19.62 0.75
N VAL A 513 20.56 18.41 0.30
CA VAL A 513 19.53 18.17 -0.73
C VAL A 513 18.16 18.68 -0.27
N ARG A 514 17.81 18.52 1.01
CA ARG A 514 16.59 19.10 1.59
C ARG A 514 16.64 20.63 1.55
N TRP A 515 17.71 21.23 2.09
CA TRP A 515 17.84 22.67 2.25
C TRP A 515 17.85 23.43 0.90
N SER A 516 18.57 22.89 -0.07
CA SER A 516 18.72 23.45 -1.41
C SER A 516 17.61 23.06 -2.40
N ARG A 517 16.70 22.16 -1.99
CA ARG A 517 15.55 21.68 -2.77
C ARG A 517 15.93 21.14 -4.16
N TRP A 518 17.03 20.40 -4.26
CA TRP A 518 17.52 19.84 -5.55
C TRP A 518 16.47 19.02 -6.30
N TRP A 519 15.59 18.38 -5.54
CA TRP A 519 14.53 17.52 -6.04
C TRP A 519 13.30 18.28 -6.58
N ASN A 520 13.13 19.57 -6.28
CA ASN A 520 11.90 20.33 -6.60
C ASN A 520 11.95 20.85 -8.04
N PRO A 521 10.96 20.57 -8.91
CA PRO A 521 10.92 21.15 -10.25
C PRO A 521 10.73 22.66 -10.19
N VAL A 522 11.41 23.38 -11.09
CA VAL A 522 11.34 24.84 -11.21
C VAL A 522 11.34 25.24 -12.67
N GLU A 523 10.71 26.37 -13.00
CA GLU A 523 10.73 26.89 -14.38
C GLU A 523 12.05 27.60 -14.71
N SER A 524 12.65 28.26 -13.73
CA SER A 524 13.95 28.93 -13.89
C SER A 524 14.77 28.88 -12.60
N VAL A 525 16.08 29.08 -12.73
CA VAL A 525 17.03 29.12 -11.62
C VAL A 525 17.94 30.34 -11.80
N PRO A 526 18.07 31.23 -10.79
CA PRO A 526 18.99 32.37 -10.87
C PRO A 526 20.45 31.91 -11.00
N ARG A 527 21.27 32.65 -11.76
CA ARG A 527 22.69 32.31 -12.03
C ARG A 527 23.49 31.94 -10.78
N TRP A 528 23.33 32.69 -9.69
CA TRP A 528 24.06 32.46 -8.45
C TRP A 528 23.73 31.10 -7.81
N HIS A 529 22.52 30.56 -7.99
CA HIS A 529 22.16 29.24 -7.45
C HIS A 529 22.92 28.11 -8.15
N HIS A 530 23.27 28.26 -9.43
CA HIS A 530 24.13 27.30 -10.13
C HIS A 530 25.55 27.28 -9.53
N VAL A 531 26.08 28.45 -9.17
CA VAL A 531 27.38 28.57 -8.49
C VAL A 531 27.30 27.96 -7.10
N ALA A 532 26.26 28.30 -6.32
CA ALA A 532 26.05 27.73 -4.99
C ALA A 532 25.92 26.20 -5.03
N PHE A 533 25.18 25.65 -6.01
CA PHE A 533 25.10 24.22 -6.26
C PHE A 533 26.48 23.61 -6.53
N ALA A 534 27.27 24.21 -7.44
CA ALA A 534 28.61 23.72 -7.75
C ALA A 534 29.53 23.71 -6.53
N CYS A 535 29.51 24.78 -5.72
CA CYS A 535 30.28 24.86 -4.47
C CYS A 535 29.85 23.79 -3.45
N VAL A 536 28.54 23.60 -3.25
CA VAL A 536 28.02 22.56 -2.33
C VAL A 536 28.39 21.17 -2.84
N LEU A 537 28.26 20.90 -4.13
CA LEU A 537 28.63 19.62 -4.73
C LEU A 537 30.13 19.35 -4.55
N ALA A 538 30.98 20.34 -4.81
CA ALA A 538 32.42 20.23 -4.60
C ALA A 538 32.79 19.98 -3.12
N ALA A 539 32.13 20.67 -2.18
CA ALA A 539 32.32 20.46 -0.75
C ALA A 539 31.92 19.04 -0.31
N LEU A 540 30.81 18.51 -0.83
CA LEU A 540 30.37 17.14 -0.56
C LEU A 540 31.33 16.10 -1.14
N VAL A 541 31.91 16.37 -2.31
CA VAL A 541 32.98 15.53 -2.90
C VAL A 541 34.24 15.57 -2.03
N ALA A 542 34.67 16.75 -1.61
CA ALA A 542 35.82 16.89 -0.72
C ALA A 542 35.62 16.15 0.61
N LEU A 543 34.42 16.25 1.19
CA LEU A 543 34.06 15.54 2.42
C LEU A 543 34.05 14.01 2.24
N ALA A 544 33.62 13.52 1.06
CA ALA A 544 33.67 12.09 0.74
C ALA A 544 35.12 11.57 0.70
N LEU A 545 36.09 12.42 0.33
CA LEU A 545 37.51 12.06 0.22
C LEU A 545 38.30 12.15 1.55
N VAL A 546 37.71 12.72 2.61
CA VAL A 546 38.39 12.89 3.91
C VAL A 546 38.90 11.57 4.52
N PRO A 547 38.13 10.46 4.55
CA PRO A 547 38.60 9.19 5.13
C PRO A 547 39.83 8.66 4.41
N TRP A 548 39.86 8.80 3.09
CA TRP A 548 41.03 8.45 2.28
C TRP A 548 42.23 9.32 2.62
N GLY A 549 42.04 10.64 2.75
CA GLY A 549 43.10 11.58 3.13
C GLY A 549 43.70 11.29 4.52
N VAL A 550 42.84 11.03 5.51
CA VAL A 550 43.27 10.67 6.88
C VAL A 550 44.01 9.33 6.90
N ALA A 551 43.51 8.31 6.19
CA ALA A 551 44.17 7.03 6.09
C ALA A 551 45.58 7.14 5.47
N ARG A 552 45.74 7.96 4.43
CA ARG A 552 47.03 8.23 3.77
C ARG A 552 48.06 8.89 4.69
N LEU A 553 47.61 9.73 5.63
CA LEU A 553 48.48 10.40 6.60
C LEU A 553 48.92 9.48 7.74
N GLY A 554 48.14 8.41 8.03
CA GLY A 554 48.40 7.46 9.11
C GLY A 554 49.14 6.18 8.71
N SER A 555 49.07 5.74 7.45
CA SER A 555 49.73 4.51 6.97
C SER A 555 51.08 4.82 6.30
N GLY A 556 52.18 4.35 6.87
CA GLY A 556 53.52 4.43 6.26
C GLY A 556 53.68 3.64 4.95
N GLU A 557 52.69 2.82 4.60
CA GLU A 557 52.59 2.16 3.30
C GLU A 557 51.64 2.94 2.39
N GLY A 558 52.13 3.33 1.21
CA GLY A 558 51.38 4.08 0.22
C GLY A 558 50.22 3.27 -0.39
N ARG A 559 49.12 3.10 0.36
CA ARG A 559 47.86 2.57 -0.18
C ARG A 559 47.40 3.48 -1.33
N THR A 560 47.53 2.97 -2.56
CA THR A 560 47.09 3.68 -3.77
C THR A 560 45.59 3.87 -3.73
N ALA A 561 45.13 5.05 -4.14
CA ALA A 561 43.71 5.38 -4.12
C ALA A 561 42.91 4.36 -4.96
N SER A 562 41.91 3.70 -4.35
CA SER A 562 41.08 2.74 -5.06
C SER A 562 40.30 3.47 -6.15
N TRP A 563 40.52 3.12 -7.40
CA TRP A 563 39.79 3.68 -8.55
C TRP A 563 38.26 3.57 -8.38
N TRP A 564 37.79 2.59 -7.61
CA TRP A 564 36.38 2.41 -7.20
C TRP A 564 35.77 3.63 -6.50
N LEU A 565 36.52 4.26 -5.58
CA LEU A 565 36.07 5.47 -4.89
C LEU A 565 35.89 6.63 -5.87
N PHE A 566 36.87 6.84 -6.76
CA PHE A 566 36.79 7.88 -7.77
C PHE A 566 35.68 7.62 -8.79
N ALA A 567 35.44 6.36 -9.17
CA ALA A 567 34.31 5.98 -10.01
C ALA A 567 32.97 6.28 -9.33
N ALA A 568 32.81 5.92 -8.06
CA ALA A 568 31.60 6.20 -7.28
C ALA A 568 31.35 7.70 -7.12
N ILE A 569 32.39 8.48 -6.82
CA ILE A 569 32.33 9.95 -6.74
C ILE A 569 32.00 10.54 -8.12
N GLY A 570 32.60 10.03 -9.19
CA GLY A 570 32.31 10.46 -10.57
C GLY A 570 30.84 10.24 -10.93
N ILE A 571 30.30 9.05 -10.64
CA ILE A 571 28.88 8.74 -10.81
C ILE A 571 28.02 9.71 -9.98
N TYR A 572 28.36 9.93 -8.71
CA TYR A 572 27.66 10.86 -7.83
C TYR A 572 27.63 12.30 -8.40
N VAL A 573 28.76 12.80 -8.92
CA VAL A 573 28.85 14.12 -9.56
C VAL A 573 27.99 14.19 -10.81
N VAL A 574 28.06 13.18 -11.68
CA VAL A 574 27.23 13.11 -12.89
C VAL A 574 25.75 13.11 -12.54
N VAL A 575 25.33 12.24 -11.60
CA VAL A 575 23.94 12.17 -11.15
C VAL A 575 23.48 13.48 -10.52
N GLY A 576 24.33 14.13 -9.72
CA GLY A 576 24.05 15.44 -9.13
C GLY A 576 23.84 16.52 -10.19
N ILE A 577 24.73 16.62 -11.17
CA ILE A 577 24.66 17.61 -12.26
C ILE A 577 23.44 17.36 -13.16
N VAL A 578 23.23 16.11 -13.57
CA VAL A 578 22.08 15.72 -14.39
C VAL A 578 20.80 16.04 -13.64
N GLY A 579 20.71 15.63 -12.37
CA GLY A 579 19.55 15.89 -11.52
C GLY A 579 19.23 17.38 -11.36
N TRP A 580 20.24 18.19 -11.08
CA TRP A 580 20.10 19.65 -10.99
C TRP A 580 19.61 20.28 -12.29
N ARG A 581 20.06 19.78 -13.45
CA ARG A 581 19.60 20.27 -14.76
C ARG A 581 18.18 19.79 -15.09
N THR A 582 17.86 18.53 -14.81
CA THR A 582 16.55 17.94 -15.15
C THR A 582 15.41 18.45 -14.29
N ARG A 583 15.70 19.06 -13.13
CA ARG A 583 14.70 19.74 -12.32
C ARG A 583 14.13 20.99 -13.01
N ILE A 584 14.84 21.56 -13.99
CA ILE A 584 14.37 22.71 -14.77
C ILE A 584 13.36 22.21 -15.79
N VAL A 585 12.09 22.59 -15.62
CA VAL A 585 10.96 22.13 -16.43
C VAL A 585 10.28 23.31 -17.10
N THR A 586 9.52 23.05 -18.17
CA THR A 586 8.78 24.09 -18.87
C THR A 586 7.61 24.66 -18.05
N THR A 587 6.99 23.81 -17.24
CA THR A 587 5.89 24.15 -16.33
C THR A 587 5.91 23.17 -15.15
N VAL A 588 5.75 23.70 -13.94
CA VAL A 588 5.74 22.91 -12.69
C VAL A 588 4.49 22.02 -12.56
N ASN A 589 3.47 22.29 -13.38
CA ASN A 589 2.23 21.51 -13.48
C ASN A 589 2.26 20.43 -14.57
N GLY A 590 3.28 20.44 -15.43
CA GLY A 590 3.36 19.53 -16.58
C GLY A 590 3.81 18.11 -16.24
N ALA A 591 3.58 17.19 -17.19
CA ALA A 591 3.95 15.78 -17.06
C ALA A 591 5.45 15.54 -16.81
N ARG A 592 6.33 16.43 -17.31
CA ARG A 592 7.78 16.36 -17.05
C ARG A 592 8.10 16.59 -15.57
N ALA A 593 7.45 17.57 -14.94
CA ALA A 593 7.61 17.86 -13.52
C ALA A 593 7.15 16.68 -12.65
N ALA A 594 5.99 16.10 -12.97
CA ALA A 594 5.46 14.91 -12.29
C ALA A 594 6.43 13.70 -12.40
N ARG A 595 6.97 13.44 -13.60
CA ARG A 595 7.97 12.37 -13.81
C ARG A 595 9.26 12.60 -13.03
N TRP A 596 9.74 13.84 -12.98
CA TRP A 596 10.94 14.20 -12.21
C TRP A 596 10.73 13.96 -10.72
N LEU A 597 9.62 14.47 -10.16
CA LEU A 597 9.26 14.28 -8.75
C LEU A 597 9.13 12.81 -8.35
N LYS A 598 8.58 11.97 -9.23
CA LYS A 598 8.47 10.52 -8.99
C LYS A 598 9.84 9.83 -8.88
N ARG A 599 10.87 10.35 -9.56
CA ARG A 599 12.20 9.71 -9.70
C ARG A 599 13.28 10.35 -8.82
N SER A 600 13.17 11.62 -8.46
CA SER A 600 14.26 12.40 -7.85
C SER A 600 14.77 11.84 -6.53
N VAL A 601 13.91 11.26 -5.68
CA VAL A 601 14.32 10.58 -4.43
C VAL A 601 15.17 9.37 -4.70
N VAL A 602 14.74 8.52 -5.64
CA VAL A 602 15.43 7.29 -5.98
C VAL A 602 16.82 7.63 -6.52
N TRP A 603 16.93 8.65 -7.36
CA TRP A 603 18.22 9.15 -7.83
C TRP A 603 19.13 9.62 -6.69
N ALA A 604 18.61 10.39 -5.74
CA ALA A 604 19.38 10.85 -4.58
C ALA A 604 19.84 9.69 -3.69
N VAL A 605 18.95 8.73 -3.40
CA VAL A 605 19.26 7.55 -2.59
C VAL A 605 20.30 6.65 -3.27
N LEU A 606 20.16 6.39 -4.58
CA LEU A 606 21.13 5.60 -5.33
C LEU A 606 22.51 6.27 -5.39
N ALA A 607 22.56 7.59 -5.59
CA ALA A 607 23.81 8.34 -5.60
C ALA A 607 24.51 8.30 -4.22
N GLN A 608 23.73 8.37 -3.13
CA GLN A 608 24.23 8.23 -1.76
C GLN A 608 24.76 6.82 -1.47
N ALA A 609 24.02 5.78 -1.89
CA ALA A 609 24.43 4.39 -1.71
C ALA A 609 25.71 4.06 -2.48
N ALA A 610 25.92 4.64 -3.67
CA ALA A 610 27.11 4.43 -4.49
C ALA A 610 28.39 4.90 -3.78
N VAL A 611 28.38 6.10 -3.17
CA VAL A 611 29.57 6.65 -2.47
C VAL A 611 29.90 5.83 -1.22
N VAL A 612 28.90 5.42 -0.45
CA VAL A 612 29.12 4.55 0.72
C VAL A 612 29.66 3.19 0.31
N SER A 613 29.10 2.60 -0.74
CA SER A 613 29.61 1.34 -1.28
C SER A 613 31.06 1.48 -1.74
N GLY A 614 31.42 2.58 -2.40
CA GLY A 614 32.80 2.88 -2.83
C GLY A 614 33.80 3.02 -1.68
N GLU A 615 33.43 3.71 -0.60
CA GLU A 615 34.27 3.83 0.61
C GLU A 615 34.43 2.51 1.35
N MET A 616 33.35 1.73 1.48
CA MET A 616 33.41 0.38 2.06
C MET A 616 34.34 -0.53 1.26
N LEU A 617 34.20 -0.54 -0.07
CA LEU A 617 35.08 -1.29 -0.98
C LEU A 617 36.56 -0.95 -0.81
N ARG A 618 36.88 0.33 -0.63
CA ARG A 618 38.26 0.79 -0.44
C ARG A 618 38.89 0.18 0.81
N VAL A 619 38.21 0.23 1.95
CA VAL A 619 38.76 -0.28 3.23
C VAL A 619 38.91 -1.80 3.17
N LEU A 620 37.92 -2.49 2.62
CA LEU A 620 37.89 -3.95 2.58
C LEU A 620 38.83 -4.57 1.53
N SER A 621 39.27 -3.80 0.54
CA SER A 621 40.25 -4.24 -0.47
C SER A 621 41.67 -4.44 0.08
N GLY A 622 41.98 -3.94 1.28
CA GLY A 622 43.32 -4.00 1.87
C GLY A 622 43.60 -5.20 2.79
N GLU A 623 42.58 -5.99 3.16
CA GLU A 623 42.69 -6.95 4.29
C GLU A 623 42.19 -8.36 3.95
N GLY A 624 42.00 -8.72 2.68
CA GLY A 624 41.43 -10.02 2.28
C GLY A 624 39.92 -10.19 2.60
N LEU A 625 39.33 -9.22 3.29
CA LEU A 625 37.92 -9.15 3.73
C LEU A 625 36.92 -8.77 2.62
N THR A 626 37.42 -8.69 1.40
CA THR A 626 36.67 -8.40 0.18
C THR A 626 35.51 -9.41 0.02
N LEU A 627 35.74 -10.69 0.26
CA LEU A 627 34.75 -11.75 0.05
C LEU A 627 33.49 -11.62 0.93
N LEU A 628 33.62 -11.27 2.22
CA LEU A 628 32.47 -11.16 3.13
C LEU A 628 31.55 -9.98 2.76
N PHE A 629 32.12 -8.88 2.29
CA PHE A 629 31.36 -7.72 1.81
C PHE A 629 30.77 -7.94 0.42
N PHE A 630 31.54 -8.56 -0.48
CA PHE A 630 31.06 -8.94 -1.81
C PHE A 630 30.07 -10.10 -1.76
N SER A 631 29.84 -10.77 -0.62
CA SER A 631 28.82 -11.82 -0.46
C SER A 631 27.43 -11.39 -0.96
N GLY A 632 27.06 -10.12 -0.77
CA GLY A 632 25.83 -9.55 -1.31
C GLY A 632 25.84 -9.44 -2.84
N LEU A 633 26.94 -8.97 -3.44
CA LEU A 633 27.06 -8.80 -4.88
C LEU A 633 27.27 -10.14 -5.61
N LEU A 634 28.11 -11.02 -5.06
CA LEU A 634 28.33 -12.39 -5.53
C LEU A 634 27.07 -13.24 -5.35
N GLY A 635 26.24 -12.93 -4.35
CA GLY A 635 24.92 -13.51 -4.16
C GLY A 635 23.95 -13.25 -5.32
N LEU A 636 24.24 -12.30 -6.21
CA LEU A 636 23.50 -12.14 -7.46
C LEU A 636 23.69 -13.33 -8.41
N VAL A 637 24.80 -14.08 -8.32
CA VAL A 637 25.06 -15.22 -9.20
C VAL A 637 24.11 -16.38 -8.90
N PRO A 638 23.99 -16.91 -7.67
CA PRO A 638 22.98 -17.92 -7.37
C PRO A 638 21.55 -17.41 -7.56
N LEU A 639 21.27 -16.12 -7.30
CA LEU A 639 19.96 -15.54 -7.62
C LEU A 639 19.66 -15.58 -9.13
N ALA A 640 20.66 -15.32 -9.98
CA ALA A 640 20.52 -15.47 -11.42
C ALA A 640 20.29 -16.93 -11.82
N VAL A 641 20.98 -17.89 -11.18
CA VAL A 641 20.73 -19.33 -11.40
C VAL A 641 19.30 -19.70 -10.99
N ILE A 642 18.83 -19.26 -9.82
CA ILE A 642 17.44 -19.45 -9.36
C ILE A 642 16.48 -18.85 -10.39
N ALA A 643 16.75 -17.65 -10.89
CA ALA A 643 15.92 -17.00 -11.91
C ALA A 643 15.87 -17.79 -13.23
N VAL A 644 17.00 -18.37 -13.66
CA VAL A 644 17.06 -19.24 -14.85
C VAL A 644 16.27 -20.53 -14.64
N VAL A 645 16.40 -21.17 -13.47
CA VAL A 645 15.62 -22.37 -13.11
C VAL A 645 14.13 -22.06 -13.10
N ILE A 646 13.72 -20.96 -12.46
CA ILE A 646 12.33 -20.50 -12.47
C ILE A 646 11.87 -20.28 -13.91
N LEU A 647 12.63 -19.56 -14.73
CA LEU A 647 12.29 -19.31 -16.13
C LEU A 647 12.10 -20.62 -16.93
N ALA A 648 12.97 -21.61 -16.72
CA ALA A 648 12.84 -22.92 -17.35
C ALA A 648 11.56 -23.64 -16.91
N VAL A 649 11.24 -23.65 -15.62
CA VAL A 649 10.00 -24.22 -15.07
C VAL A 649 8.76 -23.51 -15.61
N LEU A 650 8.81 -22.19 -15.78
CA LEU A 650 7.70 -21.39 -16.31
C LEU A 650 7.43 -21.66 -17.79
N LEU A 651 8.46 -21.92 -18.59
CA LEU A 651 8.35 -22.15 -20.03
C LEU A 651 8.17 -23.65 -20.39
N ALA A 652 8.46 -24.56 -19.46
CA ALA A 652 8.32 -26.00 -19.67
C ALA A 652 6.91 -26.43 -20.08
N PRO A 653 5.80 -25.95 -19.45
CA PRO A 653 4.44 -26.32 -19.88
C PRO A 653 4.16 -25.99 -21.34
N ASP A 654 4.67 -24.86 -21.85
CA ASP A 654 4.50 -24.49 -23.25
C ASP A 654 5.29 -25.43 -24.17
N LEU A 655 6.58 -25.66 -23.85
CA LEU A 655 7.45 -26.55 -24.63
C LEU A 655 6.90 -27.97 -24.72
N LEU A 656 6.43 -28.51 -23.60
CA LEU A 656 5.93 -29.89 -23.49
C LEU A 656 4.56 -30.07 -24.16
N THR A 657 3.79 -29.00 -24.33
CA THR A 657 2.46 -29.05 -24.96
C THR A 657 2.46 -28.59 -26.42
N ARG A 658 3.58 -28.10 -26.96
CA ARG A 658 3.73 -27.71 -28.38
C ARG A 658 3.26 -28.78 -29.39
N PRO A 659 3.53 -30.09 -29.20
CA PRO A 659 3.07 -31.11 -30.15
C PRO A 659 1.54 -31.22 -30.26
N LEU A 660 0.79 -30.71 -29.29
CA LEU A 660 -0.68 -30.68 -29.29
C LEU A 660 -1.24 -29.42 -29.97
N GLY A 661 -0.44 -28.73 -30.79
CA GLY A 661 -0.82 -27.47 -31.44
C GLY A 661 -2.12 -27.54 -32.24
N ASP A 662 -2.36 -28.68 -32.90
CA ASP A 662 -3.54 -28.93 -33.74
C ASP A 662 -4.79 -29.33 -32.93
N GLU A 663 -4.63 -29.61 -31.62
CA GLU A 663 -5.70 -30.03 -30.70
C GLU A 663 -5.85 -29.04 -29.53
N PRO A 664 -6.47 -27.86 -29.74
CA PRO A 664 -6.43 -26.75 -28.78
C PRO A 664 -7.00 -27.12 -27.40
N VAL A 665 -8.08 -27.89 -27.37
CA VAL A 665 -8.71 -28.34 -26.10
C VAL A 665 -7.78 -29.28 -25.33
N ARG A 666 -7.17 -30.27 -26.01
CA ARG A 666 -6.23 -31.20 -25.36
C ARG A 666 -4.97 -30.47 -24.89
N ARG A 667 -4.50 -29.48 -25.67
CA ARG A 667 -3.36 -28.63 -25.30
C ARG A 667 -3.63 -27.84 -24.03
N VAL A 668 -4.80 -27.20 -23.91
CA VAL A 668 -5.24 -26.47 -22.70
C VAL A 668 -5.26 -27.41 -21.48
N GLN A 669 -5.89 -28.58 -21.61
CA GLN A 669 -5.96 -29.55 -20.52
C GLN A 669 -4.58 -30.04 -20.09
N ALA A 670 -3.71 -30.37 -21.05
CA ALA A 670 -2.33 -30.79 -20.78
C ALA A 670 -1.53 -29.67 -20.08
N TRP A 671 -1.67 -28.42 -20.52
CA TRP A 671 -1.01 -27.27 -19.91
C TRP A 671 -1.44 -27.07 -18.46
N LEU A 672 -2.73 -27.20 -18.16
CA LEU A 672 -3.26 -27.09 -16.80
C LEU A 672 -2.75 -28.21 -15.87
N ARG A 673 -2.55 -29.43 -16.39
CA ARG A 673 -1.87 -30.50 -15.63
C ARG A 673 -0.42 -30.13 -15.32
N TRP A 674 0.31 -29.63 -16.32
CA TRP A 674 1.70 -29.16 -16.12
C TRP A 674 1.78 -27.98 -15.15
N ARG A 675 0.79 -27.08 -15.14
CA ARG A 675 0.70 -25.99 -14.14
C ARG A 675 0.70 -26.51 -12.71
N GLN A 676 0.00 -27.60 -12.42
CA GLN A 676 -0.05 -28.19 -11.08
C GLN A 676 1.33 -28.69 -10.61
N VAL A 677 2.17 -29.12 -11.55
CA VAL A 677 3.56 -29.55 -11.29
C VAL A 677 4.52 -28.37 -11.25
N ALA A 678 4.38 -27.41 -12.17
CA ALA A 678 5.28 -26.25 -12.28
C ALA A 678 5.18 -25.32 -11.06
N ARG A 679 3.97 -25.09 -10.53
CA ARG A 679 3.74 -24.19 -9.39
C ARG A 679 4.57 -24.54 -8.15
N PRO A 680 4.54 -25.79 -7.61
CA PRO A 680 5.39 -26.15 -6.47
C PRO A 680 6.89 -26.11 -6.83
N LEU A 681 7.28 -26.44 -8.06
CA LEU A 681 8.68 -26.35 -8.50
C LEU A 681 9.23 -24.92 -8.46
N VAL A 682 8.41 -23.90 -8.76
CA VAL A 682 8.81 -22.49 -8.63
C VAL A 682 9.14 -22.14 -7.18
N PHE A 683 8.37 -22.62 -6.21
CA PHE A 683 8.65 -22.40 -4.78
C PHE A 683 9.88 -23.18 -4.29
N LEU A 684 10.13 -24.37 -4.86
CA LEU A 684 11.28 -25.20 -4.52
C LEU A 684 12.58 -24.77 -5.19
N ALA A 685 12.53 -23.93 -6.23
CA ALA A 685 13.70 -23.50 -6.99
C ALA A 685 14.76 -22.85 -6.11
N GLY A 686 14.37 -21.93 -5.21
CA GLY A 686 15.29 -21.30 -4.26
C GLY A 686 15.96 -22.30 -3.30
N PRO A 687 15.18 -23.04 -2.48
CA PRO A 687 15.71 -24.03 -1.54
C PRO A 687 16.61 -25.08 -2.19
N VAL A 688 16.15 -25.67 -3.30
CA VAL A 688 16.91 -26.73 -3.99
C VAL A 688 18.20 -26.19 -4.58
N THR A 689 18.15 -25.01 -5.21
CA THR A 689 19.37 -24.38 -5.75
C THR A 689 20.38 -24.08 -4.64
N LEU A 690 19.93 -23.64 -3.46
CA LEU A 690 20.80 -23.40 -2.32
C LEU A 690 21.43 -24.69 -1.77
N VAL A 691 20.68 -25.78 -1.69
CA VAL A 691 21.22 -27.09 -1.27
C VAL A 691 22.27 -27.57 -2.27
N VAL A 692 21.97 -27.50 -3.57
CA VAL A 692 22.93 -27.87 -4.62
C VAL A 692 24.16 -26.96 -4.59
N TRP A 693 23.97 -25.65 -4.45
CA TRP A 693 25.07 -24.68 -4.34
C TRP A 693 25.97 -24.99 -3.14
N TRP A 694 25.37 -25.33 -2.00
CA TRP A 694 26.10 -25.74 -0.81
C TRP A 694 26.94 -27.00 -1.06
N CYS A 695 26.34 -28.08 -1.59
CA CYS A 695 27.07 -29.31 -1.91
C CYS A 695 28.22 -29.07 -2.90
N LEU A 696 28.01 -28.25 -3.94
CA LEU A 696 29.05 -27.90 -4.90
C LEU A 696 30.17 -27.08 -4.26
N THR A 697 29.82 -26.12 -3.39
CA THR A 697 30.80 -25.29 -2.70
C THR A 697 31.67 -26.11 -1.76
N ASP A 698 31.09 -27.10 -1.09
CA ASP A 698 31.81 -28.04 -0.22
C ASP A 698 32.78 -28.92 -1.03
N ALA A 699 32.33 -29.42 -2.18
CA ALA A 699 33.15 -30.25 -3.07
C ALA A 699 34.32 -29.49 -3.74
N VAL A 700 34.15 -28.19 -4.02
CA VAL A 700 35.13 -27.37 -4.77
C VAL A 700 36.02 -26.53 -3.85
N ASP A 701 35.72 -26.46 -2.55
CA ASP A 701 36.46 -25.69 -1.53
C ASP A 701 36.76 -24.23 -1.95
N SER A 702 35.74 -23.53 -2.46
CA SER A 702 35.90 -22.20 -3.05
C SER A 702 35.36 -21.08 -2.18
N GLU A 703 36.22 -20.17 -1.73
CA GLU A 703 35.85 -19.03 -0.87
C GLU A 703 34.84 -18.06 -1.51
N TRP A 704 34.89 -17.83 -2.83
CA TRP A 704 33.93 -16.96 -3.49
C TRP A 704 32.55 -17.61 -3.64
N MET A 705 32.49 -18.92 -3.87
CA MET A 705 31.23 -19.68 -3.88
C MET A 705 30.60 -19.69 -2.49
N ARG A 706 31.43 -19.77 -1.45
CA ARG A 706 31.01 -19.60 -0.05
C ARG A 706 30.39 -18.22 0.16
N ALA A 707 31.09 -17.17 -0.20
CA ALA A 707 30.57 -15.80 -0.09
C ALA A 707 29.24 -15.61 -0.84
N ALA A 708 29.08 -16.18 -2.03
CA ALA A 708 27.86 -16.04 -2.84
C ALA A 708 26.59 -16.63 -2.19
N PHE A 709 26.70 -17.48 -1.17
CA PHE A 709 25.56 -18.16 -0.55
C PHE A 709 24.69 -17.24 0.32
N ALA A 710 25.30 -16.25 0.99
CA ALA A 710 24.69 -15.55 2.12
C ALA A 710 23.37 -14.82 1.80
N LEU A 711 23.39 -13.97 0.76
CA LEU A 711 22.22 -13.17 0.37
C LEU A 711 21.03 -14.02 -0.12
N PRO A 712 21.21 -14.94 -1.10
CA PRO A 712 20.10 -15.80 -1.52
C PRO A 712 19.59 -16.73 -0.42
N ALA A 713 20.46 -17.19 0.48
CA ALA A 713 20.05 -17.96 1.65
C ALA A 713 19.18 -17.13 2.60
N LEU A 714 19.59 -15.91 2.93
CA LEU A 714 18.81 -15.00 3.77
C LEU A 714 17.43 -14.73 3.15
N ILE A 715 17.38 -14.39 1.86
CA ILE A 715 16.11 -14.14 1.15
C ILE A 715 15.21 -15.38 1.20
N THR A 716 15.77 -16.56 0.91
CA THR A 716 15.02 -17.81 0.84
C THR A 716 14.51 -18.25 2.21
N VAL A 717 15.36 -18.23 3.24
CA VAL A 717 14.98 -18.60 4.62
C VAL A 717 13.95 -17.64 5.19
N THR A 718 14.13 -16.33 4.98
CA THR A 718 13.14 -15.33 5.42
C THR A 718 11.80 -15.55 4.72
N ALA A 719 11.79 -15.76 3.40
CA ALA A 719 10.55 -16.03 2.66
C ALA A 719 9.84 -17.29 3.18
N ILE A 720 10.55 -18.41 3.32
CA ILE A 720 9.97 -19.66 3.85
C ILE A 720 9.48 -19.48 5.28
N GLY A 721 10.30 -18.88 6.14
CA GLY A 721 9.97 -18.62 7.54
C GLY A 721 8.69 -17.80 7.67
N MET A 722 8.52 -16.76 6.84
CA MET A 722 7.28 -15.97 6.80
C MET A 722 6.07 -16.84 6.46
N PHE A 723 6.15 -17.71 5.44
CA PHE A 723 5.05 -18.61 5.08
C PHE A 723 4.75 -19.65 6.16
N VAL A 724 5.77 -20.24 6.78
CA VAL A 724 5.60 -21.24 7.84
C VAL A 724 4.99 -20.63 9.10
N ILE A 725 5.52 -19.49 9.55
CA ILE A 725 5.01 -18.78 10.73
C ILE A 725 3.56 -18.36 10.49
N ASP A 726 3.25 -17.83 9.31
CA ASP A 726 1.90 -17.43 8.95
C ASP A 726 0.95 -18.62 8.84
N TRP A 727 1.39 -19.75 8.27
CA TRP A 727 0.62 -20.99 8.24
C TRP A 727 0.31 -21.52 9.64
N ILE A 728 1.30 -21.63 10.52
CA ILE A 728 1.11 -22.07 11.93
C ILE A 728 0.14 -21.13 12.63
N ARG A 729 0.31 -19.82 12.47
CA ARG A 729 -0.57 -18.80 13.04
C ARG A 729 -2.03 -18.99 12.63
N ARG A 730 -2.28 -19.42 11.38
CA ARG A 730 -3.61 -19.57 10.80
C ARG A 730 -4.26 -20.92 11.12
N GLU A 731 -3.58 -22.02 10.80
CA GLU A 731 -4.15 -23.38 10.91
C GLU A 731 -4.05 -23.93 12.33
N HIS A 732 -3.08 -23.43 13.10
CA HIS A 732 -2.77 -23.92 14.43
C HIS A 732 -2.56 -22.78 15.44
N PRO A 733 -3.52 -21.85 15.61
CA PRO A 733 -3.35 -20.65 16.44
C PRO A 733 -3.02 -20.96 17.90
N ARG A 734 -3.51 -22.10 18.42
CA ARG A 734 -3.20 -22.58 19.77
C ARG A 734 -1.73 -23.00 19.94
N LEU A 735 -1.09 -23.42 18.84
CA LEU A 735 0.31 -23.84 18.80
C LEU A 735 1.25 -22.70 18.42
N TYR A 736 0.75 -21.61 17.84
CA TYR A 736 1.58 -20.50 17.36
C TYR A 736 2.50 -19.92 18.44
N THR A 737 1.92 -19.40 19.53
CA THR A 737 2.70 -18.78 20.61
C THR A 737 3.71 -19.76 21.24
N PRO A 738 3.33 -21.00 21.63
CA PRO A 738 4.30 -21.93 22.22
C PRO A 738 5.39 -22.35 21.23
N LEU A 739 5.07 -22.56 19.94
CA LEU A 739 6.08 -22.89 18.92
C LEU A 739 7.04 -21.73 18.67
N VAL A 740 6.54 -20.50 18.57
CA VAL A 740 7.38 -19.30 18.40
C VAL A 740 8.31 -19.12 19.60
N VAL A 741 7.79 -19.26 20.82
CA VAL A 741 8.60 -19.21 22.05
C VAL A 741 9.66 -20.32 22.06
N LEU A 742 9.29 -21.55 21.72
CA LEU A 742 10.23 -22.68 21.64
C LEU A 742 11.34 -22.41 20.61
N VAL A 743 11.00 -21.91 19.42
CA VAL A 743 11.97 -21.58 18.36
C VAL A 743 12.90 -20.46 18.81
N ILE A 744 12.39 -19.41 19.45
CA ILE A 744 13.21 -18.31 19.99
C ILE A 744 14.16 -18.82 21.07
N LEU A 745 13.68 -19.66 21.99
CA LEU A 745 14.51 -20.23 23.06
C LEU A 745 15.57 -21.19 22.51
N ALA A 746 15.21 -22.08 21.59
CA ALA A 746 16.15 -23.02 20.97
C ALA A 746 17.23 -22.29 20.16
N SER A 747 16.82 -21.32 19.32
CA SER A 747 17.76 -20.50 18.54
C SER A 747 18.63 -19.65 19.45
N GLY A 748 18.05 -19.06 20.50
CA GLY A 748 18.76 -18.29 21.51
C GLY A 748 19.79 -19.12 22.26
N ALA A 749 19.44 -20.34 22.68
CA ALA A 749 20.36 -21.27 23.35
C ALA A 749 21.55 -21.63 22.44
N LEU A 750 21.29 -21.98 21.18
CA LEU A 750 22.34 -22.29 20.20
C LEU A 750 23.27 -21.08 19.94
N LEU A 751 22.70 -19.88 19.78
CA LEU A 751 23.47 -18.65 19.61
C LEU A 751 24.29 -18.30 20.87
N LEU A 752 23.75 -18.56 22.07
CA LEU A 752 24.46 -18.38 23.34
C LEU A 752 25.64 -19.35 23.45
N GLY A 753 25.44 -20.63 23.12
CA GLY A 753 26.53 -21.61 23.07
C GLY A 753 27.62 -21.24 22.05
N ALA A 754 27.23 -20.74 20.87
CA ALA A 754 28.18 -20.29 19.85
C ALA A 754 28.96 -19.03 20.29
N ALA A 755 28.34 -18.15 21.08
CA ALA A 755 28.98 -16.94 21.62
C ALA A 755 29.84 -17.22 22.87
N ALA A 756 29.53 -18.28 23.62
CA ALA A 756 30.22 -18.70 24.84
C ALA A 756 30.51 -20.22 24.79
N PRO A 757 31.64 -20.64 24.20
CA PRO A 757 32.01 -22.06 24.07
C PRO A 757 32.07 -22.75 25.43
N GLY A 758 31.60 -24.00 25.50
CA GLY A 758 31.49 -24.76 26.75
C GLY A 758 30.24 -24.48 27.59
N LEU A 759 29.43 -23.47 27.25
CA LEU A 759 28.19 -23.15 27.97
C LEU A 759 27.13 -24.27 27.88
N LEU A 760 27.11 -25.00 26.76
CA LEU A 760 26.14 -26.07 26.49
C LEU A 760 26.72 -27.48 26.67
N ASP A 761 27.94 -27.61 27.19
CA ASP A 761 28.60 -28.90 27.43
C ASP A 761 28.06 -29.56 28.71
N VAL A 762 26.76 -29.88 28.68
CA VAL A 762 26.04 -30.50 29.80
C VAL A 762 26.17 -32.02 29.70
N PRO A 763 26.50 -32.73 30.80
CA PRO A 763 26.54 -34.19 30.81
C PRO A 763 25.21 -34.80 30.33
N GLY A 764 25.26 -35.64 29.28
CA GLY A 764 24.09 -36.25 28.64
C GLY A 764 23.50 -35.48 27.44
N PHE A 765 24.02 -34.28 27.12
CA PHE A 765 23.57 -33.44 25.99
C PHE A 765 24.73 -32.90 25.14
N SER A 766 25.80 -33.69 24.96
CA SER A 766 27.01 -33.29 24.21
C SER A 766 26.76 -32.90 22.75
N GLU A 767 25.67 -33.38 22.15
CA GLU A 767 25.27 -33.01 20.78
C GLU A 767 24.90 -31.53 20.66
N LEU A 768 24.34 -30.91 21.71
CA LEU A 768 24.00 -29.48 21.70
C LEU A 768 25.23 -28.58 21.75
N GLY A 769 26.24 -28.94 22.53
CA GLY A 769 27.56 -28.29 22.53
C GLY A 769 28.22 -28.38 21.17
N GLY A 770 28.26 -29.59 20.59
CA GLY A 770 28.78 -29.82 19.23
C GLY A 770 28.05 -29.05 18.13
N LEU A 771 26.72 -28.92 18.22
CA LEU A 771 25.93 -28.11 17.28
C LEU A 771 26.22 -26.61 17.40
N ALA A 772 26.39 -26.10 18.62
CA ALA A 772 26.70 -24.69 18.86
C ALA A 772 28.13 -24.32 18.40
N ASP A 773 29.11 -25.18 18.65
CA ASP A 773 30.47 -25.04 18.12
C ASP A 773 30.49 -25.17 16.59
N GLY A 774 29.65 -26.06 16.05
CA GLY A 774 29.38 -26.15 14.62
C GLY A 774 28.88 -24.82 14.05
N LEU A 775 27.85 -24.21 14.63
CA LEU A 775 27.31 -22.92 14.17
C LEU A 775 28.33 -21.78 14.17
N ARG A 776 29.25 -21.76 15.14
CA ARG A 776 30.32 -20.75 15.24
C ARG A 776 31.31 -20.85 14.09
N THR A 777 31.59 -22.05 13.62
CA THR A 777 32.61 -22.33 12.59
C THR A 777 32.02 -22.61 11.21
N TRP A 778 30.70 -22.81 11.14
CA TRP A 778 29.97 -23.06 9.91
C TRP A 778 29.93 -21.78 9.06
N TRP A 779 30.79 -21.75 8.04
CA TRP A 779 30.97 -20.58 7.17
C TRP A 779 29.64 -20.02 6.59
N PRO A 780 28.58 -20.81 6.26
CA PRO A 780 27.32 -20.26 5.81
C PRO A 780 26.63 -19.43 6.90
N ALA A 781 26.64 -19.87 8.15
CA ALA A 781 26.08 -19.09 9.25
C ALA A 781 26.86 -17.78 9.47
N VAL A 782 28.19 -17.83 9.43
CA VAL A 782 29.05 -16.64 9.53
C VAL A 782 28.79 -15.68 8.37
N ALA A 783 28.67 -16.19 7.14
CA ALA A 783 28.40 -15.39 5.95
C ALA A 783 27.00 -14.76 5.98
N VAL A 784 25.97 -15.50 6.40
CA VAL A 784 24.60 -14.99 6.57
C VAL A 784 24.55 -13.92 7.67
N ALA A 785 25.23 -14.15 8.81
CA ALA A 785 25.31 -13.17 9.89
C ALA A 785 26.02 -11.88 9.44
N GLY A 786 27.11 -11.98 8.66
CA GLY A 786 27.81 -10.83 8.08
C GLY A 786 26.98 -10.06 7.06
N ALA A 787 26.24 -10.77 6.21
CA ALA A 787 25.31 -10.16 5.26
C ALA A 787 24.15 -9.45 5.97
N LEU A 788 23.59 -10.07 7.02
CA LEU A 788 22.54 -9.47 7.85
C LEU A 788 23.03 -8.21 8.55
N PHE A 789 24.24 -8.25 9.14
CA PHE A 789 24.87 -7.07 9.75
C PHE A 789 24.99 -5.93 8.74
N THR A 790 25.52 -6.22 7.55
CA THR A 790 25.73 -5.21 6.51
C THR A 790 24.41 -4.63 6.05
N MET A 791 23.39 -5.47 5.85
CA MET A 791 22.04 -5.04 5.49
C MET A 791 21.42 -4.13 6.57
N VAL A 792 21.52 -4.50 7.84
CA VAL A 792 21.00 -3.70 8.96
C VAL A 792 21.75 -2.38 9.10
N ALA A 793 23.08 -2.39 9.03
CA ALA A 793 23.91 -1.19 9.15
C ALA A 793 23.64 -0.21 8.01
N VAL A 794 23.68 -0.67 6.75
CA VAL A 794 23.37 0.15 5.56
C VAL A 794 21.93 0.64 5.61
N GLY A 795 20.98 -0.23 5.99
CA GLY A 795 19.58 0.11 6.15
C GLY A 795 19.36 1.20 7.21
N ALA A 796 20.02 1.11 8.35
CA ALA A 796 19.97 2.11 9.42
C ALA A 796 20.57 3.45 8.97
N ALA A 797 21.70 3.45 8.26
CA ALA A 797 22.32 4.67 7.74
C ALA A 797 21.44 5.35 6.67
N ALA A 798 20.90 4.57 5.73
CA ALA A 798 19.98 5.06 4.71
C ALA A 798 18.67 5.59 5.32
N LEU A 799 18.13 4.90 6.33
CA LEU A 799 16.96 5.34 7.07
C LEU A 799 17.23 6.64 7.84
N LEU A 800 18.37 6.75 8.53
CA LEU A 800 18.74 7.98 9.24
C LEU A 800 18.87 9.15 8.27
N ALA A 801 19.56 8.95 7.15
CA ALA A 801 19.67 9.94 6.10
C ALA A 801 18.30 10.36 5.56
N HIS A 802 17.40 9.41 5.37
CA HIS A 802 16.03 9.70 4.97
C HIS A 802 15.28 10.53 6.04
N LEU A 803 15.41 10.19 7.33
CA LEU A 803 14.83 10.97 8.43
C LEU A 803 15.41 12.40 8.49
N VAL A 804 16.71 12.56 8.22
CA VAL A 804 17.35 13.87 8.09
C VAL A 804 16.78 14.63 6.88
N PHE A 805 16.61 13.96 5.74
CA PHE A 805 15.96 14.51 4.55
C PHE A 805 14.52 14.96 4.81
N LEU A 806 13.78 14.28 5.69
CA LEU A 806 12.44 14.67 6.11
C LEU A 806 12.43 15.84 7.10
N GLY A 807 13.57 16.16 7.72
CA GLY A 807 13.68 17.21 8.73
C GLY A 807 13.43 16.72 10.16
N ALA A 808 13.44 15.41 10.40
CA ALA A 808 13.13 14.80 11.71
C ALA A 808 14.08 15.25 12.83
N HIS A 809 15.32 15.65 12.50
CA HIS A 809 16.28 16.21 13.45
C HIS A 809 15.72 17.43 14.22
N SER A 810 14.79 18.17 13.61
CA SER A 810 14.15 19.31 14.28
C SER A 810 13.21 18.92 15.42
N LEU A 811 12.75 17.66 15.47
CA LEU A 811 11.88 17.13 16.52
C LEU A 811 12.61 16.90 17.85
N ILE A 812 13.95 16.81 17.83
CA ILE A 812 14.77 16.69 19.04
C ILE A 812 14.55 17.89 19.97
N ALA A 813 14.40 19.09 19.40
CA ALA A 813 14.17 20.32 20.13
C ALA A 813 12.69 20.71 20.22
N ASP A 814 11.78 19.77 19.95
CA ASP A 814 10.34 19.98 19.94
C ASP A 814 9.61 18.98 20.87
N PRO A 815 9.49 19.28 22.18
CA PRO A 815 8.89 18.37 23.15
C PRO A 815 7.46 17.97 22.83
N GLY A 816 6.70 18.83 22.14
CA GLY A 816 5.35 18.52 21.70
C GLY A 816 5.30 17.35 20.72
N ALA A 817 6.38 17.12 19.96
CA ALA A 817 6.50 16.00 19.03
C ALA A 817 6.59 14.63 19.70
N TRP A 818 6.84 14.57 21.02
CA TRP A 818 7.14 13.34 21.74
C TRP A 818 5.88 12.60 22.20
N VAL A 819 4.75 13.30 22.23
CA VAL A 819 3.46 12.79 22.69
C VAL A 819 2.59 12.43 21.49
N SER A 820 1.68 11.46 21.63
CA SER A 820 0.66 11.15 20.64
C SER A 820 -0.72 11.41 21.25
N PRO A 821 -1.29 12.61 21.08
CA PRO A 821 -2.64 12.90 21.56
C PRO A 821 -3.71 12.24 20.68
N ARG A 822 -4.95 12.21 21.17
CA ARG A 822 -6.11 11.87 20.33
C ARG A 822 -6.56 13.12 19.57
N TYR A 823 -6.78 12.99 18.26
CA TYR A 823 -7.36 14.05 17.45
C TYR A 823 -8.85 14.24 17.77
N ARG A 824 -9.31 15.49 17.83
CA ARG A 824 -10.74 15.84 17.91
C ARG A 824 -10.98 17.07 17.01
N PRO A 825 -11.84 16.99 15.99
CA PRO A 825 -12.14 18.12 15.11
C PRO A 825 -12.73 19.28 15.91
N GLY A 826 -12.31 20.52 15.62
CA GLY A 826 -12.87 21.75 16.20
C GLY A 826 -12.65 21.98 17.71
N LEU A 827 -12.01 21.07 18.44
CA LEU A 827 -11.68 21.22 19.86
C LEU A 827 -10.18 21.46 20.02
N SER A 828 -9.81 22.51 20.78
CA SER A 828 -8.42 22.67 21.21
C SER A 828 -8.06 21.55 22.17
N THR A 829 -7.20 20.64 21.74
CA THR A 829 -6.61 19.69 22.66
C THR A 829 -5.42 20.38 23.34
N PRO A 830 -5.10 20.07 24.61
CA PRO A 830 -3.89 20.60 25.25
C PRO A 830 -2.58 20.19 24.55
N TYR A 831 -2.64 19.43 23.45
CA TYR A 831 -1.53 18.87 22.70
C TYR A 831 -1.57 19.19 21.20
N ASP A 832 -2.31 20.23 20.77
CA ASP A 832 -2.51 20.58 19.35
C ASP A 832 -1.20 20.59 18.55
N PHE A 833 -1.00 19.55 17.73
CA PHE A 833 0.21 19.40 16.92
C PHE A 833 0.29 20.48 15.83
N ILE A 834 -0.83 20.63 15.12
CA ILE A 834 -1.12 21.61 14.10
C ILE A 834 -2.63 21.88 14.23
N SER A 835 -3.01 23.13 14.51
CA SER A 835 -4.43 23.51 14.51
C SER A 835 -4.95 23.56 13.07
N GLU A 836 -6.27 23.41 12.89
CA GLU A 836 -6.87 23.54 11.55
C GLU A 836 -6.68 24.95 10.95
N ALA A 837 -6.63 25.99 11.79
CA ALA A 837 -6.31 27.35 11.37
C ALA A 837 -4.87 27.48 10.85
N ASP A 838 -3.89 26.93 11.59
CA ASP A 838 -2.48 26.90 11.14
C ASP A 838 -2.34 26.07 9.86
N ALA A 839 -3.02 24.92 9.79
CA ALA A 839 -3.03 24.07 8.60
C ALA A 839 -3.61 24.79 7.38
N THR A 840 -4.70 25.54 7.56
CA THR A 840 -5.32 26.36 6.51
C THR A 840 -4.34 27.42 5.99
N ALA A 841 -3.70 28.17 6.88
CA ALA A 841 -2.72 29.19 6.52
C ALA A 841 -1.51 28.59 5.77
N ILE A 842 -1.01 27.43 6.22
CA ILE A 842 0.09 26.72 5.55
C ILE A 842 -0.31 26.28 4.15
N ILE A 843 -1.50 25.67 4.00
CA ILE A 843 -1.97 25.14 2.72
C ILE A 843 -2.23 26.27 1.73
N ALA A 844 -2.87 27.35 2.14
CA ALA A 844 -3.11 28.52 1.29
C ALA A 844 -1.79 29.10 0.75
N ALA A 845 -0.80 29.29 1.64
CA ALA A 845 0.49 29.85 1.24
C ALA A 845 1.29 28.92 0.30
N GLU A 846 1.20 27.59 0.50
CA GLU A 846 1.82 26.60 -0.39
C GLU A 846 1.10 26.48 -1.75
N GLN A 847 -0.21 26.81 -1.81
CA GLN A 847 -0.98 26.87 -3.07
C GLN A 847 -0.63 28.10 -3.91
N GLU A 848 -0.40 29.25 -3.27
CA GLU A 848 -0.01 30.49 -3.93
C GLU A 848 1.44 30.43 -4.45
N GLN A 849 2.34 29.75 -3.74
CA GLN A 849 3.73 29.61 -4.17
C GLN A 849 3.96 28.41 -5.10
N MET A 850 3.87 28.67 -6.41
CA MET A 850 4.21 27.70 -7.44
C MET A 850 5.73 27.58 -7.62
N GLY A 851 6.33 26.51 -7.11
CA GLY A 851 7.72 26.13 -7.39
C GLY A 851 8.68 26.18 -6.21
N GLY A 852 9.96 26.41 -6.49
CA GLY A 852 11.11 26.05 -5.66
C GLY A 852 11.28 26.74 -4.29
N GLN A 853 10.49 27.75 -3.93
CA GLN A 853 10.65 28.51 -2.67
C GLN A 853 9.66 28.06 -1.59
N ALA A 854 10.05 28.18 -0.31
CA ALA A 854 9.21 27.76 0.80
C ALA A 854 8.17 28.83 1.09
N ALA A 855 6.91 28.43 1.25
CA ALA A 855 5.86 29.35 1.60
C ALA A 855 6.20 30.06 2.92
N ILE A 856 6.26 31.39 2.87
CA ILE A 856 6.35 32.20 4.08
C ILE A 856 4.91 32.35 4.57
N VAL A 857 4.62 31.70 5.69
CA VAL A 857 3.33 31.79 6.37
C VAL A 857 3.50 32.72 7.56
N ASP A 858 2.88 33.90 7.49
CA ASP A 858 2.82 34.83 8.62
C ASP A 858 1.87 34.30 9.70
N GLY A 859 2.14 34.63 10.96
CA GLY A 859 1.33 34.16 12.09
C GLY A 859 1.55 32.71 12.53
N VAL A 860 2.11 31.83 11.68
CA VAL A 860 2.35 30.42 12.03
C VAL A 860 3.77 30.17 12.56
N SER A 861 3.85 29.51 13.72
CA SER A 861 5.11 29.21 14.39
C SER A 861 6.07 28.40 13.51
N ARG A 862 7.38 28.63 13.68
CA ARG A 862 8.41 27.88 12.94
C ARG A 862 8.39 26.37 13.26
N ARG A 863 7.94 25.98 14.46
CA ARG A 863 7.78 24.57 14.86
C ARG A 863 6.60 23.93 14.14
N THR A 864 5.43 24.60 14.12
CA THR A 864 4.24 24.12 13.40
C THR A 864 4.52 23.90 11.92
N ARG A 865 5.19 24.86 11.26
CA ARG A 865 5.61 24.72 9.85
C ARG A 865 6.51 23.51 9.62
N ARG A 866 7.44 23.22 10.53
CA ARG A 866 8.32 22.03 10.42
C ARG A 866 7.55 20.73 10.61
N ARG A 867 6.62 20.68 11.58
CA ARG A 867 5.73 19.52 11.78
C ARG A 867 4.87 19.27 10.56
N ALA A 868 4.27 20.31 9.98
CA ALA A 868 3.53 20.22 8.72
C ALA A 868 4.42 19.62 7.64
N GLN A 869 5.64 20.17 7.44
CA GLN A 869 6.56 19.66 6.43
C GLN A 869 7.02 18.21 6.62
N ILE A 870 6.97 17.69 7.85
CA ILE A 870 7.30 16.29 8.19
C ILE A 870 6.10 15.39 7.95
N ALA A 871 4.91 15.80 8.42
CA ALA A 871 3.63 15.14 8.19
C ALA A 871 3.41 14.94 6.69
N PHE A 872 3.65 16.01 5.95
CA PHE A 872 3.70 16.00 4.50
C PHE A 872 4.29 17.33 4.03
N PRO A 873 5.37 17.37 3.23
CA PRO A 873 6.05 18.60 2.79
C PRO A 873 5.22 19.52 1.86
N GLY A 874 3.91 19.63 2.06
CA GLY A 874 3.01 20.40 1.22
C GLY A 874 2.85 19.78 -0.16
N LEU A 875 2.35 20.60 -1.09
CA LEU A 875 2.06 20.23 -2.48
C LEU A 875 3.30 19.84 -3.30
N ASN A 876 4.50 20.12 -2.79
CA ASN A 876 5.75 19.82 -3.44
C ASN A 876 6.36 18.58 -2.76
N PRO A 877 6.60 17.46 -3.49
CA PRO A 877 7.25 16.25 -2.97
C PRO A 877 8.67 16.55 -2.44
N PRO A 878 9.60 15.63 -2.20
CA PRO A 878 9.53 14.22 -2.33
C PRO A 878 8.98 13.64 -1.05
N PHE A 879 8.02 12.76 -1.23
CA PHE A 879 7.59 11.83 -0.21
C PHE A 879 8.64 10.73 -0.13
N GLY A 880 9.05 10.39 1.08
CA GLY A 880 9.71 9.11 1.30
C GLY A 880 8.79 7.94 0.96
N PRO A 881 9.34 6.72 0.88
CA PRO A 881 8.53 5.53 0.66
C PRO A 881 7.43 5.39 1.73
N ILE A 882 7.68 5.80 2.98
CA ILE A 882 6.70 5.72 4.07
C ILE A 882 5.56 6.74 3.90
N GLN A 883 5.86 8.00 3.54
CA GLN A 883 4.82 9.04 3.36
C GLN A 883 3.82 8.70 2.25
N LYS A 884 4.22 7.89 1.26
CA LYS A 884 3.33 7.43 0.19
C LYS A 884 2.29 6.44 0.67
N PHE A 885 2.57 5.73 1.76
CA PHE A 885 1.70 4.71 2.35
C PHE A 885 1.15 5.14 3.71
N VAL A 886 1.11 6.45 3.98
CA VAL A 886 0.73 6.96 5.30
C VAL A 886 -0.70 6.57 5.67
N SER A 887 -1.61 6.60 4.69
CA SER A 887 -3.00 6.23 4.87
C SER A 887 -3.17 4.73 5.18
N GLU A 888 -2.41 3.88 4.50
CA GLU A 888 -2.40 2.42 4.67
C GLU A 888 -1.78 1.99 6.00
N ILE A 889 -0.73 2.71 6.45
CA ILE A 889 0.02 2.39 7.67
C ILE A 889 -0.70 2.89 8.91
N TYR A 890 -1.39 4.04 8.83
CA TYR A 890 -1.99 4.70 9.98
C TYR A 890 -3.52 4.76 9.93
N SER A 891 -4.17 3.74 9.33
CA SER A 891 -5.60 3.53 9.54
C SER A 891 -5.91 3.40 11.04
N LEU A 892 -7.02 3.99 11.48
CA LEU A 892 -7.45 3.97 12.89
C LEU A 892 -8.76 3.21 13.02
N ASP A 893 -8.83 2.38 14.06
CA ASP A 893 -10.03 1.63 14.49
C ASP A 893 -10.89 2.41 15.50
N GLU A 894 -10.58 3.68 15.74
CA GLU A 894 -11.26 4.55 16.70
C GLU A 894 -11.50 5.92 16.06
N PRO A 895 -12.59 6.61 16.43
CA PRO A 895 -12.94 7.90 15.85
C PRO A 895 -11.91 9.00 16.19
N PRO A 896 -11.87 10.10 15.40
CA PRO A 896 -12.80 10.39 14.31
C PRO A 896 -12.49 9.59 13.04
N PHE A 897 -13.55 9.04 12.47
CA PHE A 897 -13.53 8.46 11.13
C PHE A 897 -13.82 9.54 10.08
N PHE A 898 -13.37 9.34 8.84
CA PHE A 898 -13.67 10.22 7.72
C PHE A 898 -14.38 9.45 6.63
N LYS A 899 -15.59 8.98 6.97
CA LYS A 899 -16.39 8.14 6.07
C LYS A 899 -17.58 8.88 5.54
N HIS A 900 -18.05 8.49 4.36
CA HIS A 900 -19.24 9.08 3.78
C HIS A 900 -19.93 8.15 2.80
N PHE A 901 -21.19 8.46 2.53
CA PHE A 901 -21.93 7.97 1.38
C PHE A 901 -22.72 9.12 0.76
N LEU A 902 -23.20 8.93 -0.46
CA LEU A 902 -23.97 9.91 -1.20
C LEU A 902 -25.43 9.50 -1.29
N GLU A 903 -26.26 10.52 -1.41
CA GLU A 903 -27.66 10.41 -1.73
C GLU A 903 -27.97 11.24 -2.96
N PHE A 904 -28.75 10.66 -3.86
CA PHE A 904 -29.27 11.30 -5.05
C PHE A 904 -30.77 11.43 -4.94
N GLU A 905 -31.27 12.64 -5.10
CA GLU A 905 -32.68 12.97 -5.30
C GLU A 905 -32.82 13.59 -6.68
N THR A 906 -33.62 12.99 -7.54
CA THR A 906 -33.76 13.36 -8.94
C THR A 906 -35.16 13.88 -9.21
N SER A 907 -35.25 14.81 -10.16
CA SER A 907 -36.49 15.39 -10.67
C SER A 907 -36.37 15.47 -12.20
N PRO A 908 -37.43 15.85 -12.94
CA PRO A 908 -37.33 16.00 -14.39
C PRO A 908 -36.25 17.00 -14.86
N THR A 909 -35.84 17.94 -13.99
CA THR A 909 -34.93 19.04 -14.37
C THR A 909 -33.55 18.97 -13.75
N GLU A 910 -33.40 18.29 -12.62
CA GLU A 910 -32.15 18.29 -11.85
C GLU A 910 -31.97 17.03 -11.00
N ALA A 911 -30.71 16.70 -10.70
CA ALA A 911 -30.30 15.75 -9.69
C ALA A 911 -29.55 16.47 -8.56
N VAL A 912 -30.10 16.40 -7.34
CA VAL A 912 -29.49 16.95 -6.12
C VAL A 912 -28.69 15.85 -5.44
N VAL A 913 -27.41 16.14 -5.18
CA VAL A 913 -26.49 15.22 -4.51
C VAL A 913 -26.20 15.70 -3.11
N LYS A 914 -26.47 14.86 -2.10
CA LYS A 914 -26.18 15.11 -0.69
C LYS A 914 -25.09 14.16 -0.20
N ILE A 915 -24.12 14.68 0.55
CA ILE A 915 -23.13 13.86 1.26
C ILE A 915 -23.60 13.63 2.69
N HIS A 916 -23.49 12.39 3.16
CA HIS A 916 -23.67 12.00 4.56
C HIS A 916 -22.31 11.70 5.18
N ARG A 917 -21.81 12.57 6.05
CA ARG A 917 -20.49 12.42 6.69
C ARG A 917 -20.60 11.68 8.01
N VAL A 918 -19.85 10.60 8.15
CA VAL A 918 -19.85 9.71 9.31
C VAL A 918 -18.48 9.75 9.99
N ARG A 919 -18.45 10.26 11.22
CA ARG A 919 -17.23 10.40 12.05
C ARG A 919 -17.19 9.49 13.27
N GLY A 920 -18.34 9.00 13.73
CA GLY A 920 -18.48 8.13 14.89
C GLY A 920 -18.39 8.84 16.25
N ASP A 921 -17.70 9.98 16.35
CA ASP A 921 -17.70 10.82 17.56
C ASP A 921 -18.62 12.05 17.46
N GLN A 922 -19.19 12.28 16.28
CA GLN A 922 -20.09 13.38 15.97
C GLN A 922 -21.34 12.86 15.25
N PRO A 923 -22.48 13.55 15.37
CA PRO A 923 -23.67 13.22 14.58
C PRO A 923 -23.41 13.24 13.07
N VAL A 924 -24.24 12.53 12.32
CA VAL A 924 -24.11 12.46 10.86
C VAL A 924 -24.43 13.84 10.28
N GLU A 925 -23.47 14.43 9.58
CA GLU A 925 -23.65 15.72 8.91
C GLU A 925 -24.13 15.46 7.47
N ILE A 926 -25.27 16.08 7.12
CA ILE A 926 -25.86 15.98 5.78
C ILE A 926 -25.76 17.34 5.09
N GLU A 927 -25.12 17.38 3.93
CA GLU A 927 -24.90 18.62 3.17
C GLU A 927 -25.20 18.40 1.69
N GLU A 928 -25.94 19.32 1.06
CA GLU A 928 -26.07 19.37 -0.41
C GLU A 928 -24.73 19.82 -1.02
N VAL A 929 -24.13 18.93 -1.83
CA VAL A 929 -22.82 19.15 -2.44
C VAL A 929 -22.87 19.51 -3.91
N ALA A 930 -23.87 19.02 -4.64
CA ALA A 930 -24.02 19.31 -6.07
C ALA A 930 -25.50 19.37 -6.47
N ARG A 931 -25.76 20.18 -7.49
CA ARG A 931 -27.06 20.31 -8.15
C ARG A 931 -26.83 20.24 -9.65
N ILE A 932 -27.10 19.08 -10.22
CA ILE A 932 -26.73 18.71 -11.59
C ILE A 932 -27.94 18.94 -12.48
N SER A 933 -27.83 19.81 -13.48
CA SER A 933 -28.91 20.02 -14.46
C SER A 933 -29.10 18.78 -15.33
N LEU A 934 -30.35 18.37 -15.50
CA LEU A 934 -30.77 17.27 -16.38
C LEU A 934 -31.40 17.79 -17.68
N THR A 935 -31.67 19.09 -17.79
CA THR A 935 -32.28 19.71 -18.99
C THR A 935 -31.25 20.12 -20.05
N SER A 936 -30.01 20.41 -19.67
CA SER A 936 -28.97 20.88 -20.59
C SER A 936 -28.58 19.86 -21.65
N ALA A 937 -28.79 18.56 -21.41
CA ALA A 937 -28.63 17.51 -22.41
C ALA A 937 -29.73 17.52 -23.50
N ALA A 938 -30.92 18.07 -23.20
CA ALA A 938 -32.01 18.20 -24.15
C ALA A 938 -31.83 19.41 -25.10
N ALA A 939 -31.22 20.49 -24.63
CA ALA A 939 -30.99 21.71 -25.43
C ALA A 939 -29.85 21.57 -26.46
N ALA A 940 -28.97 20.58 -26.33
CA ALA A 940 -27.93 20.27 -27.31
C ALA A 940 -28.43 19.39 -28.48
N ARG A 941 -29.72 19.04 -28.50
CA ARG A 941 -30.39 18.24 -29.55
C ARG A 941 -31.28 19.08 -30.48
N GLU A 942 -31.39 20.39 -30.26
CA GLU A 942 -31.89 21.38 -31.22
C GLU A 942 -30.71 22.07 -31.91
#